data_AF-A0AAQ5YLL4-F1
#
_entry.id   AF-A0AAQ5YLL4-F1
#
_cell.length_a   1.000
_cell.length_b   1.000
_cell.length_c   1.000
_cell.angle_alpha   90.00
_cell.angle_beta   90.00
_cell.angle_gamma   90.00
#
_symmetry.space_group_name_H-M   'P 1'
#
loop_
_entity.id
_entity.type
_entity.pdbx_description
1 polymer ?
#
loop_
_entity_poly.entity_id
_entity_poly.type
_entity_poly.pdbx_seq_one_letter_code
_entity_poly.pdbx_strand_id
1 'polypeptide(L)'
;MGIWTALILALQLLLKLCLHVEAQALVYDLLTSPDCLPDLLQGGLAEQRVNEAFILTTFKLQPKTGTAVFGLHNPRDNSKYFEFTVMGKLNRAVLRYLRSDKRMSSVTFNNLVLADGQQHRLLFHLKGMQQQGPGGVELHLDCRLVETVRDLPAAFQGLPAGYGMVELKTMQARDQESLDELKLVVGDSFENVASLQDCHFQQRDSVQTLGVNTKQLSNQMLELTKVINELKDVLIQQVKETSFLRNTISECQACGLGGTEVVKPRCAPGVCFRDDMCIETADGVECGPCPDGYTGDGFSCDDVDECQFNPCFPGVKCMNTAPGFRCDACPLGYTGLPVEGVGILYAQNNKQVCDDIDECKKPDNGGCAANSICHNSVGSYHCGSCKTGFTGDQVKGCKPEISCGNSLTNPCDINAQCNVERDGSVTCQCGIGWAGNGYLCGKDTDIDGYPDEKLKCKDANCRKDNCVYVPNSGQEDADRDGHGDACDDDADGDGIPNEQDNCWLKPNLDQRNSDKDSHGDACDNCRMVENPDQRDTDGDGKGDACDDDMDGDGLKNFLDNCQRVQNRDQLDRDGDGVGDACDSCPDIPNPNQSDVDNDLVGDSCDTNQDSDGDGHQDTKDNCPLVINSSQLDTDKDGLGDECDDDDDNDGIPDVIPPGPDNCRLVPNPDQTDDNNDGVGDVCESDFDQDKVIDRIDNCPENAEVTLTDFRAYQTVVLDPEGDAQIDPNWVVLNQGMEIVQTMNSDPGLAVGYTAFSGVDFEGTFHVNTVTDDDYAGFIFGYQDSSSFYVVMWKQTEQTYWQATPFRAVAEPGIQLKAVKSRSGPGEHLRNSLWHTGDTNDQVRLLWKDPRNVGWKDKVSYRWYLQHRPQVGYIRARFYEGTELVADSGVTIDTTMRGGRLGVFCFSQENIIWSNLKYRCNDTIPEDFQEFSTQHGADSL
;
A
#
# COMPACT_ATOMS: atom_id res chain seq x y z
N MET A 1 -29.33 -69.24 48.49
CA MET A 1 -29.10 -68.15 47.53
C MET A 1 -29.88 -66.88 47.92
N GLY A 2 -29.78 -66.40 49.17
CA GLY A 2 -30.57 -65.24 49.65
C GLY A 2 -29.80 -64.26 50.54
N ILE A 3 -28.49 -64.45 50.70
CA ILE A 3 -27.66 -63.60 51.59
C ILE A 3 -26.68 -62.72 50.77
N TRP A 4 -26.29 -63.18 49.58
CA TRP A 4 -25.43 -62.40 48.67
C TRP A 4 -26.19 -61.30 47.91
N THR A 5 -27.46 -61.51 47.58
CA THR A 5 -28.31 -60.50 46.93
C THR A 5 -28.70 -59.38 47.91
N ALA A 6 -28.92 -59.71 49.19
CA ALA A 6 -29.22 -58.73 50.22
C ALA A 6 -28.02 -57.84 50.58
N LEU A 7 -26.79 -58.37 50.55
CA LEU A 7 -25.58 -57.57 50.79
C LEU A 7 -25.27 -56.60 49.64
N ILE A 8 -25.51 -56.99 48.39
CA ILE A 8 -25.29 -56.14 47.22
C ILE A 8 -26.36 -55.03 47.15
N LEU A 9 -27.62 -55.35 47.46
CA LEU A 9 -28.69 -54.33 47.53
C LEU A 9 -28.51 -53.37 48.71
N ALA A 10 -28.02 -53.83 49.86
CA ALA A 10 -27.71 -52.96 51.00
C ALA A 10 -26.48 -52.07 50.74
N LEU A 11 -25.45 -52.57 50.05
CA LEU A 11 -24.28 -51.78 49.66
C LEU A 11 -24.61 -50.79 48.54
N GLN A 12 -25.52 -51.12 47.61
CA GLN A 12 -26.03 -50.19 46.60
C GLN A 12 -27.01 -49.15 47.18
N LEU A 13 -27.80 -49.49 48.20
CA LEU A 13 -28.63 -48.50 48.92
C LEU A 13 -27.76 -47.57 49.79
N LEU A 14 -26.71 -48.08 50.44
CA LEU A 14 -25.77 -47.26 51.21
C LEU A 14 -24.87 -46.40 50.32
N LEU A 15 -24.46 -46.87 49.12
CA LEU A 15 -23.79 -46.01 48.14
C LEU A 15 -24.75 -44.99 47.50
N LYS A 16 -26.05 -45.30 47.33
CA LYS A 16 -27.05 -44.31 46.88
C LYS A 16 -27.46 -43.30 47.96
N LEU A 17 -27.33 -43.64 49.24
CA LEU A 17 -27.55 -42.71 50.36
C LEU A 17 -26.30 -41.88 50.73
N CYS A 18 -25.13 -42.20 50.18
CA CYS A 18 -23.90 -41.41 50.37
C CYS A 18 -23.44 -40.62 49.13
N LEU A 19 -24.19 -40.66 48.02
CA LEU A 19 -23.91 -39.89 46.80
C LEU A 19 -25.20 -39.30 46.23
N HIS A 20 -25.96 -38.59 47.05
CA HIS A 20 -26.90 -37.54 46.62
C HIS A 20 -26.81 -36.45 47.67
N VAL A 21 -25.71 -35.68 47.60
CA VAL A 21 -25.83 -34.26 47.91
C VAL A 21 -26.26 -33.67 46.57
N GLU A 22 -27.56 -33.58 46.33
CA GLU A 22 -28.05 -32.57 45.38
C GLU A 22 -27.57 -31.23 45.96
N ALA A 23 -26.62 -30.60 45.28
CA ALA A 23 -26.36 -29.19 45.52
C ALA A 23 -27.68 -28.48 45.22
N GLN A 24 -28.38 -28.02 46.26
CA GLN A 24 -29.59 -27.24 46.07
C GLN A 24 -29.22 -25.99 45.29
N ALA A 25 -29.78 -25.84 44.08
CA ALA A 25 -29.63 -24.63 43.29
C ALA A 25 -30.01 -23.41 44.14
N LEU A 26 -29.07 -22.49 44.32
CA LEU A 26 -29.31 -21.26 45.04
C LEU A 26 -29.81 -20.22 44.04
N VAL A 27 -31.12 -20.00 44.03
CA VAL A 27 -31.80 -18.99 43.21
C VAL A 27 -32.06 -17.76 44.07
N TYR A 28 -31.43 -16.65 43.72
CA TYR A 28 -31.63 -15.35 44.36
C TYR A 28 -32.50 -14.47 43.48
N ASP A 29 -33.70 -14.13 43.96
CA ASP A 29 -34.59 -13.18 43.30
C ASP A 29 -34.21 -11.75 43.70
N LEU A 30 -33.67 -11.00 42.73
CA LEU A 30 -33.05 -9.70 42.98
C LEU A 30 -34.06 -8.55 42.98
N LEU A 31 -35.30 -8.79 42.54
CA LEU A 31 -36.38 -7.81 42.58
C LEU A 31 -37.11 -7.80 43.94
N THR A 32 -37.13 -8.93 44.64
CA THR A 32 -37.84 -9.08 45.93
C THR A 32 -36.95 -8.93 47.16
N SER A 33 -35.63 -9.09 47.05
CA SER A 33 -34.68 -8.93 48.16
C SER A 33 -33.30 -8.39 47.72
N PRO A 34 -33.21 -7.10 47.30
CA PRO A 34 -31.96 -6.50 46.83
C PRO A 34 -30.88 -6.33 47.92
N ASP A 35 -31.29 -6.31 49.20
CA ASP A 35 -30.40 -6.05 50.35
C ASP A 35 -29.40 -7.19 50.66
N CYS A 36 -29.60 -8.39 50.09
CA CYS A 36 -28.72 -9.55 50.30
C CYS A 36 -27.58 -9.68 49.27
N LEU A 37 -27.63 -8.90 48.19
CA LEU A 37 -26.68 -9.00 47.07
C LEU A 37 -25.23 -8.60 47.42
N PRO A 38 -24.97 -7.55 48.22
CA PRO A 38 -23.61 -7.13 48.54
C PRO A 38 -22.85 -8.18 49.37
N ASP A 39 -23.50 -8.81 50.34
CA ASP A 39 -22.89 -9.85 51.18
C ASP A 39 -22.60 -11.15 50.39
N LEU A 40 -23.43 -11.48 49.39
CA LEU A 40 -23.23 -12.62 48.49
C LEU A 40 -22.02 -12.42 47.56
N LEU A 41 -21.89 -11.23 46.96
CA LEU A 41 -20.84 -10.90 46.01
C LEU A 41 -19.49 -10.54 46.67
N GLN A 42 -19.49 -10.05 47.93
CA GLN A 42 -18.28 -9.63 48.66
C GLN A 42 -17.56 -10.76 49.43
N GLY A 43 -18.08 -11.99 49.41
CA GLY A 43 -17.43 -13.14 50.08
C GLY A 43 -18.15 -14.48 49.96
N GLY A 44 -19.47 -14.50 49.79
CA GLY A 44 -20.26 -15.72 49.71
C GLY A 44 -19.88 -16.65 48.54
N LEU A 45 -19.70 -16.09 47.33
CA LEU A 45 -19.34 -16.87 46.14
C LEU A 45 -17.89 -17.42 46.19
N ALA A 46 -16.98 -16.67 46.82
CA ALA A 46 -15.59 -17.09 47.02
C ALA A 46 -15.48 -18.22 48.05
N GLU A 47 -16.22 -18.13 49.16
CA GLU A 47 -16.28 -19.18 50.19
C GLU A 47 -16.97 -20.47 49.70
N GLN A 48 -17.94 -20.37 48.78
CA GLN A 48 -18.71 -21.50 48.25
C GLN A 48 -18.07 -22.24 47.07
N ARG A 49 -16.88 -21.83 46.62
CA ARG A 49 -16.17 -22.42 45.48
C ARG A 49 -16.92 -22.41 44.13
N VAL A 50 -17.63 -21.32 43.86
CA VAL A 50 -18.47 -21.19 42.66
C VAL A 50 -17.61 -20.84 41.45
N ASN A 51 -17.64 -21.67 40.40
CA ASN A 51 -16.93 -21.42 39.15
C ASN A 51 -17.84 -20.88 38.02
N GLU A 52 -19.15 -21.10 38.14
CA GLU A 52 -20.18 -20.73 37.14
C GLU A 52 -21.34 -20.02 37.84
N ALA A 53 -21.85 -18.96 37.23
CA ALA A 53 -23.02 -18.22 37.70
C ALA A 53 -23.90 -17.78 36.53
N PHE A 54 -25.21 -17.69 36.77
CA PHE A 54 -26.19 -17.36 35.74
C PHE A 54 -27.02 -16.14 36.16
N ILE A 55 -27.17 -15.16 35.27
CA ILE A 55 -28.08 -14.02 35.47
C ILE A 55 -29.23 -14.16 34.48
N LEU A 56 -30.45 -14.28 35.00
CA LEU A 56 -31.68 -14.37 34.22
C LEU A 56 -32.41 -13.04 34.32
N THR A 57 -32.78 -12.45 33.19
CA THR A 57 -33.58 -11.22 33.17
C THR A 57 -34.66 -11.29 32.09
N THR A 58 -35.86 -10.82 32.45
CA THR A 58 -37.01 -10.76 31.53
C THR A 58 -37.58 -9.35 31.59
N PHE A 59 -37.63 -8.67 30.45
CA PHE A 59 -38.06 -7.26 30.39
C PHE A 59 -38.75 -6.92 29.07
N LYS A 60 -39.41 -5.77 29.06
CA LYS A 60 -40.15 -5.21 27.92
C LYS A 60 -39.80 -3.73 27.74
N LEU A 61 -39.31 -3.36 26.56
CA LEU A 61 -38.95 -1.99 26.19
C LEU A 61 -39.67 -1.55 24.93
N GLN A 62 -40.04 -0.26 24.84
CA GLN A 62 -40.71 0.31 23.67
C GLN A 62 -39.71 0.67 22.56
N PRO A 63 -40.13 0.72 21.28
CA PRO A 63 -39.31 1.19 20.16
C PRO A 63 -38.56 2.48 20.44
N LYS A 64 -37.28 2.53 20.05
CA LYS A 64 -36.40 3.70 20.16
C LYS A 64 -36.07 4.14 21.60
N THR A 65 -36.30 3.29 22.60
CA THR A 65 -35.96 3.57 24.00
C THR A 65 -34.57 3.05 24.37
N GLY A 66 -33.81 3.83 25.16
CA GLY A 66 -32.51 3.44 25.68
C GLY A 66 -32.50 3.52 27.21
N THR A 67 -32.17 2.43 27.89
CA THR A 67 -32.16 2.37 29.35
C THR A 67 -31.20 1.30 29.90
N ALA A 68 -30.69 1.53 31.11
CA ALA A 68 -29.95 0.52 31.87
C ALA A 68 -30.96 -0.44 32.51
N VAL A 69 -30.96 -1.70 32.08
CA VAL A 69 -31.90 -2.72 32.55
C VAL A 69 -31.58 -3.06 34.01
N PHE A 70 -30.31 -3.33 34.30
CA PHE A 70 -29.80 -3.50 35.66
C PHE A 70 -28.31 -3.13 35.75
N GLY A 71 -27.85 -2.76 36.94
CA GLY A 71 -26.45 -2.53 37.21
C GLY A 71 -26.10 -2.47 38.70
N LEU A 72 -24.84 -2.75 39.01
CA LEU A 72 -24.21 -2.64 40.31
C LEU A 72 -23.42 -1.33 40.37
N HIS A 73 -23.69 -0.51 41.37
CA HIS A 73 -23.03 0.77 41.57
C HIS A 73 -22.59 0.97 43.02
N ASN A 74 -21.71 1.94 43.23
CA ASN A 74 -21.35 2.42 44.55
C ASN A 74 -22.33 3.52 44.98
N PRO A 75 -23.07 3.36 46.09
CA PRO A 75 -24.04 4.37 46.53
C PRO A 75 -23.42 5.70 46.98
N ARG A 76 -22.10 5.76 47.23
CA ARG A 76 -21.43 6.97 47.73
C ARG A 76 -20.93 7.91 46.64
N ASP A 77 -20.43 7.36 45.54
CA ASP A 77 -19.84 8.13 44.42
C ASP A 77 -20.49 7.82 43.05
N ASN A 78 -21.48 6.91 43.02
CA ASN A 78 -22.21 6.49 41.84
C ASN A 78 -21.32 5.85 40.74
N SER A 79 -20.12 5.37 41.10
CA SER A 79 -19.28 4.57 40.21
C SER A 79 -19.94 3.24 39.88
N LYS A 80 -19.80 2.79 38.64
CA LYS A 80 -20.43 1.56 38.11
C LYS A 80 -19.44 0.41 38.20
N TYR A 81 -19.92 -0.78 38.57
CA TYR A 81 -19.12 -2.00 38.65
C TYR A 81 -19.50 -3.03 37.60
N PHE A 82 -20.78 -3.12 37.30
CA PHE A 82 -21.34 -4.04 36.30
C PHE A 82 -22.68 -3.44 35.85
N GLU A 83 -22.94 -3.26 34.56
CA GLU A 83 -24.17 -2.63 34.09
C GLU A 83 -24.53 -3.15 32.70
N PHE A 84 -25.77 -3.60 32.53
CA PHE A 84 -26.32 -3.97 31.23
C PHE A 84 -27.30 -2.89 30.74
N THR A 85 -27.01 -2.34 29.57
CA THR A 85 -27.76 -1.23 28.97
C THR A 85 -28.25 -1.62 27.58
N VAL A 86 -29.53 -1.33 27.29
CA VAL A 86 -30.11 -1.50 25.96
C VAL A 86 -30.25 -0.14 25.29
N MET A 87 -29.86 -0.04 24.02
CA MET A 87 -29.93 1.14 23.17
C MET A 87 -30.86 0.85 21.97
N GLY A 88 -32.16 0.96 22.19
CA GLY A 88 -33.19 0.58 21.21
C GLY A 88 -33.28 1.42 19.94
N LYS A 89 -32.55 2.54 19.83
CA LYS A 89 -32.42 3.27 18.55
C LYS A 89 -31.39 2.65 17.62
N LEU A 90 -30.39 1.99 18.20
CA LEU A 90 -29.23 1.44 17.51
C LEU A 90 -29.28 -0.09 17.45
N ASN A 91 -30.39 -0.71 17.90
CA ASN A 91 -30.51 -2.16 18.09
C ASN A 91 -29.25 -2.75 18.75
N ARG A 92 -28.76 -2.10 19.80
CA ARG A 92 -27.49 -2.42 20.44
C ARG A 92 -27.70 -2.63 21.93
N ALA A 93 -26.96 -3.56 22.52
CA ALA A 93 -26.84 -3.67 23.97
C ALA A 93 -25.39 -3.55 24.40
N VAL A 94 -25.14 -3.06 25.61
CA VAL A 94 -23.79 -2.86 26.14
C VAL A 94 -23.73 -3.41 27.55
N LEU A 95 -22.79 -4.32 27.78
CA LEU A 95 -22.43 -4.80 29.10
C LEU A 95 -21.14 -4.14 29.56
N ARG A 96 -21.24 -3.22 30.51
CA ARG A 96 -20.10 -2.56 31.15
C ARG A 96 -19.70 -3.33 32.39
N TYR A 97 -18.41 -3.55 32.60
CA TYR A 97 -17.90 -4.24 33.78
C TYR A 97 -16.53 -3.68 34.21
N LEU A 98 -16.23 -3.78 35.51
CA LEU A 98 -14.96 -3.36 36.08
C LEU A 98 -13.90 -4.46 35.92
N ARG A 99 -12.76 -4.12 35.32
CA ARG A 99 -11.59 -5.02 35.19
C ARG A 99 -10.80 -5.09 36.49
N SER A 100 -9.94 -6.10 36.60
CA SER A 100 -9.04 -6.33 37.75
C SER A 100 -8.05 -5.20 38.02
N ASP A 101 -7.75 -4.36 37.01
CA ASP A 101 -6.90 -3.16 37.11
C ASP A 101 -7.66 -1.89 37.55
N LYS A 102 -8.95 -2.04 37.91
CA LYS A 102 -9.89 -0.95 38.27
C LYS A 102 -10.25 0.00 37.13
N ARG A 103 -10.01 -0.37 35.87
CA ARG A 103 -10.53 0.35 34.70
C ARG A 103 -11.86 -0.26 34.26
N MET A 104 -12.76 0.58 33.76
CA MET A 104 -14.02 0.11 33.16
C MET A 104 -13.76 -0.40 31.76
N SER A 105 -14.38 -1.53 31.42
CA SER A 105 -14.45 -2.06 30.07
C SER A 105 -15.89 -2.34 29.72
N SER A 106 -16.17 -2.54 28.45
CA SER A 106 -17.52 -2.79 27.95
C SER A 106 -17.48 -3.78 26.80
N VAL A 107 -18.37 -4.74 26.83
CA VAL A 107 -18.75 -5.56 25.68
C VAL A 107 -19.95 -4.91 25.02
N THR A 108 -19.94 -4.84 23.70
CA THR A 108 -21.03 -4.33 22.89
C THR A 108 -21.61 -5.47 22.07
N PHE A 109 -22.92 -5.67 22.19
CA PHE A 109 -23.69 -6.60 21.39
C PHE A 109 -24.45 -5.80 20.33
N ASN A 110 -24.06 -5.93 19.07
CA ASN A 110 -24.70 -5.26 17.93
C ASN A 110 -25.86 -6.10 17.37
N ASN A 111 -26.75 -5.48 16.58
CA ASN A 111 -27.89 -6.14 15.93
C ASN A 111 -28.88 -6.87 16.86
N LEU A 112 -28.98 -6.44 18.12
CA LEU A 112 -29.93 -6.93 19.11
C LEU A 112 -31.20 -6.06 19.19
N VAL A 113 -32.29 -6.56 18.61
CA VAL A 113 -33.62 -5.91 18.65
C VAL A 113 -34.31 -6.23 19.99
N LEU A 114 -33.93 -5.52 21.06
CA LEU A 114 -34.48 -5.72 22.42
C LEU A 114 -35.53 -4.68 22.83
N ALA A 115 -35.78 -3.69 21.97
CA ALA A 115 -36.68 -2.57 22.23
C ALA A 115 -37.68 -2.45 21.07
N ASP A 116 -38.53 -3.44 20.90
CA ASP A 116 -39.53 -3.58 19.84
C ASP A 116 -40.98 -3.59 20.38
N GLY A 117 -41.15 -3.40 21.68
CA GLY A 117 -42.44 -3.52 22.36
C GLY A 117 -42.86 -4.96 22.65
N GLN A 118 -41.99 -5.95 22.44
CA GLN A 118 -42.17 -7.34 22.87
C GLN A 118 -41.42 -7.63 24.18
N GLN A 119 -41.69 -8.79 24.76
CA GLN A 119 -41.05 -9.24 25.99
C GLN A 119 -39.90 -10.17 25.64
N HIS A 120 -38.69 -9.83 26.10
CA HIS A 120 -37.45 -10.55 25.80
C HIS A 120 -36.90 -11.24 27.05
N ARG A 121 -36.33 -12.44 26.88
CA ARG A 121 -35.66 -13.21 27.94
C ARG A 121 -34.17 -13.29 27.66
N LEU A 122 -33.36 -12.75 28.56
CA LEU A 122 -31.90 -12.89 28.51
C LEU A 122 -31.39 -13.82 29.59
N LEU A 123 -30.37 -14.59 29.24
CA LEU A 123 -29.59 -15.42 30.14
C LEU A 123 -28.10 -15.12 29.91
N PHE A 124 -27.43 -14.62 30.94
CA PHE A 124 -25.97 -14.49 30.97
C PHE A 124 -25.39 -15.69 31.69
N HIS A 125 -24.49 -16.40 31.04
CA HIS A 125 -23.73 -17.51 31.62
C HIS A 125 -22.29 -17.07 31.85
N LEU A 126 -21.94 -16.84 33.12
CA LEU A 126 -20.62 -16.39 33.54
C LEU A 126 -19.75 -17.62 33.88
N LYS A 127 -18.67 -17.83 33.13
CA LYS A 127 -17.71 -18.95 33.29
C LYS A 127 -16.37 -18.48 33.85
N GLY A 128 -15.70 -19.37 34.58
CA GLY A 128 -14.30 -19.17 34.99
C GLY A 128 -14.11 -18.23 36.19
N MET A 129 -15.02 -18.25 37.17
CA MET A 129 -14.96 -17.34 38.33
C MET A 129 -13.84 -17.65 39.36
N GLN A 130 -13.22 -18.85 39.34
CA GLN A 130 -12.27 -19.26 40.38
C GLN A 130 -10.91 -19.86 39.94
N GLN A 131 -10.72 -20.20 38.66
CA GLN A 131 -9.43 -20.73 38.18
C GLN A 131 -8.60 -19.67 37.46
N GLN A 132 -7.28 -19.82 37.47
CA GLN A 132 -6.34 -19.08 36.60
C GLN A 132 -6.49 -19.57 35.14
N GLY A 133 -7.69 -19.42 34.58
CA GLY A 133 -8.01 -19.65 33.17
C GLY A 133 -8.83 -18.46 32.63
N PRO A 134 -8.98 -18.34 31.32
CA PRO A 134 -9.74 -17.25 30.73
C PRO A 134 -11.21 -17.37 31.11
N GLY A 135 -11.74 -16.34 31.77
CA GLY A 135 -13.16 -16.24 32.07
C GLY A 135 -13.94 -15.94 30.79
N GLY A 136 -15.24 -16.18 30.79
CA GLY A 136 -16.07 -15.90 29.64
C GLY A 136 -17.51 -15.63 30.01
N VAL A 137 -18.23 -14.97 29.12
CA VAL A 137 -19.66 -14.68 29.25
C VAL A 137 -20.36 -15.11 27.97
N GLU A 138 -21.34 -16.00 28.09
CA GLU A 138 -22.25 -16.34 26.99
C GLU A 138 -23.57 -15.61 27.21
N LEU A 139 -24.05 -14.91 26.18
CA LEU A 139 -25.35 -14.26 26.18
C LEU A 139 -26.32 -15.09 25.35
N HIS A 140 -27.40 -15.53 25.99
CA HIS A 140 -28.52 -16.15 25.31
C HIS A 140 -29.73 -15.21 25.32
N LEU A 141 -30.34 -15.01 24.16
CA LEU A 141 -31.60 -14.30 23.96
C LEU A 141 -32.67 -15.30 23.50
N ASP A 142 -33.78 -15.35 24.21
CA ASP A 142 -34.94 -16.21 23.89
C ASP A 142 -34.53 -17.66 23.55
N CYS A 143 -33.67 -18.23 24.40
CA CYS A 143 -33.10 -19.58 24.28
C CYS A 143 -32.10 -19.81 23.14
N ARG A 144 -31.67 -18.78 22.41
CA ARG A 144 -30.63 -18.85 21.37
C ARG A 144 -29.34 -18.20 21.87
N LEU A 145 -28.20 -18.84 21.62
CA LEU A 145 -26.89 -18.22 21.86
C LEU A 145 -26.71 -17.08 20.86
N VAL A 146 -26.49 -15.87 21.34
CA VAL A 146 -26.25 -14.68 20.50
C VAL A 146 -24.76 -14.41 20.39
N GLU A 147 -24.05 -14.46 21.52
CA GLU A 147 -22.64 -14.06 21.58
C GLU A 147 -21.91 -14.85 22.68
N THR A 148 -20.64 -15.18 22.42
CA THR A 148 -19.74 -15.77 23.41
C THR A 148 -18.48 -14.93 23.53
N VAL A 149 -18.30 -14.27 24.67
CA VAL A 149 -17.12 -13.46 24.93
C VAL A 149 -16.12 -14.29 25.73
N ARG A 150 -14.93 -14.52 25.17
CA ARG A 150 -13.82 -15.24 25.81
C ARG A 150 -12.82 -14.27 26.43
N ASP A 151 -11.89 -14.79 27.23
CA ASP A 151 -10.79 -14.04 27.85
C ASP A 151 -11.19 -12.85 28.76
N LEU A 152 -12.39 -12.90 29.33
CA LEU A 152 -12.86 -11.91 30.30
C LEU A 152 -12.19 -12.13 31.67
N PRO A 153 -11.81 -11.06 32.40
CA PRO A 153 -11.43 -11.16 33.81
C PRO A 153 -12.55 -11.82 34.62
N ALA A 154 -12.19 -12.51 35.72
CA ALA A 154 -13.17 -13.20 36.55
C ALA A 154 -14.28 -12.23 37.00
N ALA A 155 -15.53 -12.58 36.71
CA ALA A 155 -16.68 -11.73 37.02
C ALA A 155 -16.72 -11.37 38.51
N PHE A 156 -17.04 -10.11 38.82
CA PHE A 156 -17.09 -9.55 40.19
C PHE A 156 -15.74 -9.44 40.92
N GLN A 157 -14.62 -9.76 40.27
CA GLN A 157 -13.29 -9.57 40.84
C GLN A 157 -12.94 -8.07 40.94
N GLY A 158 -12.72 -7.59 42.16
CA GLY A 158 -12.36 -6.17 42.42
C GLY A 158 -13.47 -5.33 43.04
N LEU A 159 -14.65 -5.91 43.33
CA LEU A 159 -15.67 -5.25 44.15
C LEU A 159 -15.11 -4.94 45.56
N PRO A 160 -15.31 -3.72 46.10
CA PRO A 160 -14.84 -3.37 47.43
C PRO A 160 -15.60 -4.15 48.51
N ALA A 161 -14.87 -4.70 49.49
CA ALA A 161 -15.46 -5.36 50.65
C ALA A 161 -15.96 -4.34 51.68
N GLY A 162 -17.23 -4.44 52.10
CA GLY A 162 -17.83 -3.61 53.15
C GLY A 162 -19.32 -3.35 52.96
N TYR A 163 -20.05 -3.31 54.08
CA TYR A 163 -21.49 -3.03 54.12
C TYR A 163 -21.81 -1.66 53.49
N GLY A 164 -22.71 -1.64 52.50
CA GLY A 164 -23.14 -0.43 51.80
C GLY A 164 -22.12 0.16 50.81
N MET A 165 -21.21 -0.66 50.27
CA MET A 165 -20.27 -0.25 49.20
C MET A 165 -20.73 -0.64 47.79
N VAL A 166 -21.66 -1.58 47.66
CA VAL A 166 -22.25 -2.04 46.40
C VAL A 166 -23.76 -2.05 46.57
N GLU A 167 -24.50 -1.52 45.59
CA GLU A 167 -25.95 -1.48 45.54
C GLU A 167 -26.42 -1.89 44.14
N LEU A 168 -27.57 -2.58 44.05
CA LEU A 168 -28.20 -2.95 42.78
C LEU A 168 -29.20 -1.85 42.37
N LYS A 169 -29.08 -1.37 41.13
CA LYS A 169 -30.04 -0.49 40.49
C LYS A 169 -30.69 -1.20 39.32
N THR A 170 -32.01 -1.13 39.25
CA THR A 170 -32.79 -1.67 38.15
C THR A 170 -33.53 -0.55 37.41
N MET A 171 -33.97 -0.82 36.19
CA MET A 171 -34.84 0.10 35.47
C MET A 171 -36.12 0.39 36.26
N GLN A 172 -36.62 1.64 36.17
CA GLN A 172 -37.89 2.02 36.76
C GLN A 172 -39.02 1.70 35.79
N ALA A 173 -40.09 1.06 36.28
CA ALA A 173 -41.28 0.80 35.49
C ALA A 173 -41.91 2.13 35.01
N ARG A 174 -42.18 2.23 33.71
CA ARG A 174 -42.89 3.34 33.05
C ARG A 174 -44.12 2.79 32.34
N ASP A 175 -45.03 3.67 31.91
CA ASP A 175 -46.21 3.23 31.16
C ASP A 175 -45.76 2.46 29.90
N GLN A 176 -46.11 1.16 29.82
CA GLN A 176 -45.77 0.20 28.76
C GLN A 176 -44.33 -0.37 28.74
N GLU A 177 -43.50 -0.12 29.76
CA GLU A 177 -42.17 -0.72 29.96
C GLU A 177 -42.10 -1.45 31.30
N SER A 178 -41.59 -2.68 31.34
CA SER A 178 -41.47 -3.46 32.58
C SER A 178 -40.19 -4.29 32.66
N LEU A 179 -39.70 -4.47 33.89
CA LEU A 179 -38.71 -5.49 34.25
C LEU A 179 -39.44 -6.52 35.11
N ASP A 180 -39.73 -7.68 34.53
CA ASP A 180 -40.59 -8.69 35.14
C ASP A 180 -39.79 -9.67 35.99
N GLU A 181 -38.52 -9.90 35.64
CA GLU A 181 -37.66 -10.87 36.31
C GLU A 181 -36.20 -10.40 36.32
N LEU A 182 -35.53 -10.58 37.46
CA LEU A 182 -34.07 -10.49 37.58
C LEU A 182 -33.62 -11.48 38.67
N LYS A 183 -32.94 -12.56 38.28
CA LYS A 183 -32.50 -13.63 39.19
C LYS A 183 -31.02 -13.95 38.99
N LEU A 184 -30.33 -14.25 40.08
CA LEU A 184 -28.98 -14.81 40.08
C LEU A 184 -29.05 -16.27 40.52
N VAL A 185 -28.60 -17.19 39.67
CA VAL A 185 -28.59 -18.64 39.95
C VAL A 185 -27.16 -19.13 40.02
N VAL A 186 -26.86 -19.90 41.07
CA VAL A 186 -25.52 -20.38 41.36
C VAL A 186 -25.55 -21.84 41.81
N GLY A 187 -24.57 -22.63 41.37
CA GLY A 187 -24.37 -24.01 41.81
C GLY A 187 -25.25 -25.05 41.11
N ASP A 188 -25.76 -24.73 39.92
CA ASP A 188 -26.56 -25.62 39.08
C ASP A 188 -25.97 -25.71 37.66
N SER A 189 -26.40 -26.70 36.87
CA SER A 189 -25.96 -26.90 35.49
C SER A 189 -26.72 -25.98 34.52
N PHE A 190 -26.07 -25.59 33.42
CA PHE A 190 -26.68 -24.78 32.36
C PHE A 190 -28.02 -25.37 31.87
N GLU A 191 -28.11 -26.69 31.71
CA GLU A 191 -29.33 -27.38 31.26
C GLU A 191 -30.51 -27.20 32.23
N ASN A 192 -30.24 -27.25 33.54
CA ASN A 192 -31.26 -27.02 34.56
C ASN A 192 -31.66 -25.54 34.64
N VAL A 193 -30.71 -24.62 34.51
CA VAL A 193 -30.99 -23.16 34.56
C VAL A 193 -31.75 -22.70 33.31
N ALA A 194 -31.41 -23.23 32.14
CA ALA A 194 -32.16 -22.99 30.90
C ALA A 194 -33.62 -23.46 31.02
N SER A 195 -33.87 -24.55 31.75
CA SER A 195 -35.23 -25.02 32.02
C SER A 195 -36.06 -24.07 32.90
N LEU A 196 -35.42 -23.20 33.69
CA LEU A 196 -36.12 -22.16 34.48
C LEU A 196 -36.69 -21.03 33.61
N GLN A 197 -36.22 -20.88 32.37
CA GLN A 197 -36.75 -19.96 31.36
C GLN A 197 -37.59 -20.67 30.27
N ASP A 198 -38.00 -21.93 30.51
CA ASP A 198 -38.72 -22.81 29.57
C ASP A 198 -37.94 -23.17 28.28
N CYS A 199 -36.60 -23.18 28.32
CA CYS A 199 -35.75 -23.60 27.20
C CYS A 199 -35.46 -25.12 27.25
N HIS A 200 -35.65 -25.85 26.14
CA HIS A 200 -35.31 -27.28 26.01
C HIS A 200 -34.33 -27.53 24.85
N PHE A 201 -33.10 -27.97 25.16
CA PHE A 201 -32.06 -28.30 24.17
C PHE A 201 -32.04 -29.81 23.85
N GLN A 202 -31.94 -30.19 22.57
CA GLN A 202 -31.75 -31.59 22.14
C GLN A 202 -30.25 -31.94 22.08
N GLN A 203 -29.86 -33.01 22.76
CA GLN A 203 -28.50 -33.58 22.76
C GLN A 203 -28.05 -33.99 21.34
N ARG A 204 -26.92 -33.45 20.85
CA ARG A 204 -26.11 -34.06 19.77
C ARG A 204 -25.05 -34.98 20.39
N ASP A 205 -24.91 -36.16 19.81
CA ASP A 205 -23.97 -37.21 20.23
C ASP A 205 -22.50 -36.78 20.13
N SER A 206 -21.74 -37.08 21.18
CA SER A 206 -20.30 -36.89 21.28
C SER A 206 -19.52 -37.89 20.40
N VAL A 207 -18.69 -37.41 19.48
CA VAL A 207 -17.67 -38.23 18.81
C VAL A 207 -16.37 -38.19 19.59
N GLN A 208 -15.92 -39.38 19.99
CA GLN A 208 -14.66 -39.63 20.67
C GLN A 208 -13.50 -39.72 19.68
N THR A 209 -12.42 -39.01 20.00
CA THR A 209 -10.99 -39.40 19.88
C THR A 209 -10.43 -39.80 18.50
N LEU A 210 -9.34 -39.13 18.10
CA LEU A 210 -8.05 -39.77 17.80
C LEU A 210 -6.91 -38.78 18.11
N GLY A 211 -6.06 -39.17 19.07
CA GLY A 211 -4.84 -38.44 19.40
C GLY A 211 -3.68 -38.87 18.51
N VAL A 212 -2.85 -37.91 18.11
CA VAL A 212 -1.56 -38.15 17.46
C VAL A 212 -0.45 -37.47 18.27
N ASN A 213 0.62 -38.24 18.49
CA ASN A 213 1.76 -37.95 19.36
C ASN A 213 2.62 -36.77 18.88
N THR A 214 2.55 -35.63 19.56
CA THR A 214 3.54 -34.56 19.49
C THR A 214 4.72 -34.87 20.42
N LYS A 215 5.61 -35.78 19.99
CA LYS A 215 6.89 -36.01 20.68
C LYS A 215 7.99 -36.56 19.79
N GLN A 216 8.10 -36.10 18.54
CA GLN A 216 9.27 -36.42 17.75
C GLN A 216 9.46 -35.51 16.54
N LEU A 217 9.68 -34.21 16.74
CA LEU A 217 10.34 -33.38 15.71
C LEU A 217 10.97 -32.08 16.31
N SER A 218 11.55 -32.15 17.51
CA SER A 218 12.29 -31.02 18.12
C SER A 218 13.79 -31.31 18.28
N ASN A 219 14.40 -32.04 17.33
CA ASN A 219 15.80 -32.47 17.42
C ASN A 219 16.53 -32.44 16.05
N GLN A 220 16.16 -31.54 15.14
CA GLN A 220 16.89 -31.35 13.86
C GLN A 220 17.29 -29.89 13.58
N MET A 221 17.38 -29.06 14.63
CA MET A 221 17.78 -27.66 14.49
C MET A 221 18.90 -27.26 15.45
N LEU A 222 19.84 -28.18 15.72
CA LEU A 222 21.04 -27.89 16.53
C LEU A 222 22.33 -28.59 16.04
N GLU A 223 22.37 -28.99 14.76
CA GLU A 223 23.56 -29.59 14.13
C GLU A 223 24.06 -28.85 12.87
N LEU A 224 23.40 -27.77 12.45
CA LEU A 224 23.80 -26.98 11.27
C LEU A 224 24.71 -25.78 11.60
N THR A 225 24.82 -25.38 12.87
CA THR A 225 25.70 -24.27 13.30
C THR A 225 27.15 -24.71 13.58
N LYS A 226 27.44 -26.01 13.48
CA LYS A 226 28.76 -26.57 13.81
C LYS A 226 29.68 -26.77 12.59
N VAL A 227 29.14 -26.68 11.37
CA VAL A 227 29.91 -26.87 10.12
C VAL A 227 30.35 -25.54 9.50
N ILE A 228 29.72 -24.41 9.86
CA ILE A 228 30.05 -23.08 9.30
C ILE A 228 31.24 -22.41 10.01
N ASN A 229 31.67 -22.90 11.18
CA ASN A 229 32.83 -22.35 11.91
C ASN A 229 34.17 -23.07 11.65
N GLU A 230 34.21 -24.11 10.82
CA GLU A 230 35.46 -24.82 10.46
C GLU A 230 36.02 -24.43 9.08
N LEU A 231 35.37 -23.50 8.36
CA LEU A 231 35.80 -23.00 7.04
C LEU A 231 36.38 -21.59 7.05
N LYS A 232 36.68 -21.02 8.22
CA LYS A 232 37.21 -19.65 8.36
C LYS A 232 38.71 -19.57 8.72
N ASP A 233 39.36 -20.68 9.09
CA ASP A 233 40.74 -20.69 9.61
C ASP A 233 41.83 -21.16 8.62
N VAL A 234 41.50 -21.46 7.36
CA VAL A 234 42.50 -21.91 6.35
C VAL A 234 42.86 -20.82 5.33
N LEU A 235 42.26 -19.62 5.39
CA LEU A 235 42.56 -18.50 4.47
C LEU A 235 43.37 -17.35 5.09
N ILE A 236 43.86 -17.49 6.33
CA ILE A 236 44.71 -16.48 7.03
C ILE A 236 46.11 -17.07 7.34
N GLN A 237 46.60 -17.97 6.49
CA GLN A 237 47.96 -18.55 6.62
C GLN A 237 48.77 -18.56 5.32
N GLN A 238 48.50 -17.63 4.40
CA GLN A 238 49.22 -17.47 3.11
C GLN A 238 49.69 -16.04 2.81
N VAL A 239 49.94 -15.19 3.83
CA VAL A 239 50.55 -13.84 3.64
C VAL A 239 51.62 -13.52 4.71
N LYS A 240 52.28 -14.54 5.27
CA LYS A 240 53.35 -14.34 6.29
C LYS A 240 54.63 -15.16 6.05
N GLU A 241 54.98 -15.38 4.79
CA GLU A 241 56.27 -15.99 4.41
C GLU A 241 57.04 -15.25 3.30
N THR A 242 56.74 -13.97 3.04
CA THR A 242 57.44 -13.16 2.02
C THR A 242 58.02 -11.84 2.54
N SER A 243 58.21 -11.69 3.86
CA SER A 243 58.86 -10.52 4.48
C SER A 243 60.18 -10.80 5.20
N PHE A 244 60.67 -12.04 5.19
CA PHE A 244 61.94 -12.41 5.86
C PHE A 244 63.20 -12.30 4.97
N LEU A 245 63.06 -12.11 3.66
CA LEU A 245 64.19 -11.92 2.72
C LEU A 245 64.67 -10.47 2.57
N ARG A 246 64.01 -9.50 3.24
CA ARG A 246 64.37 -8.07 3.14
C ARG A 246 65.31 -7.58 4.25
N ASN A 247 65.69 -8.43 5.20
CA ASN A 247 66.53 -8.08 6.36
C ASN A 247 67.96 -8.66 6.32
N THR A 248 68.45 -9.12 5.16
CA THR A 248 69.80 -9.69 5.03
C THR A 248 70.68 -8.95 4.01
N ILE A 249 70.36 -7.68 3.73
CA ILE A 249 71.29 -6.74 3.06
C ILE A 249 71.28 -5.41 3.84
N SER A 250 71.44 -5.56 5.15
CA SER A 250 71.83 -4.50 6.10
C SER A 250 73.11 -4.94 6.81
N GLU A 251 74.06 -5.45 6.02
CA GLU A 251 75.44 -5.71 6.44
C GLU A 251 76.36 -4.82 5.62
N CYS A 252 76.57 -3.58 6.06
CA CYS A 252 77.74 -2.83 5.66
C CYS A 252 78.05 -1.73 6.68
N GLN A 253 78.84 -2.07 7.71
CA GLN A 253 79.90 -1.18 8.24
C GLN A 253 80.77 -1.87 9.31
N ALA A 254 82.04 -2.08 8.97
CA ALA A 254 83.11 -2.33 9.95
C ALA A 254 84.35 -1.48 9.58
N CYS A 255 84.90 -0.81 10.59
CA CYS A 255 85.95 0.22 10.55
C CYS A 255 87.37 -0.28 10.22
N GLY A 256 88.30 0.64 9.90
CA GLY A 256 89.74 0.38 9.98
C GLY A 256 90.72 1.53 9.64
N LEU A 257 91.08 2.33 10.67
CA LEU A 257 92.41 2.86 11.06
C LEU A 257 93.39 3.54 10.05
N GLY A 258 93.59 4.87 10.22
CA GLY A 258 94.82 5.53 10.71
C GLY A 258 96.17 5.50 9.94
N GLY A 259 96.75 6.69 9.71
CA GLY A 259 98.20 6.93 9.86
C GLY A 259 98.98 7.45 8.64
N THR A 260 99.46 8.69 8.76
CA THR A 260 100.32 9.53 7.89
C THR A 260 101.60 8.90 7.31
N GLU A 261 101.93 9.20 6.04
CA GLU A 261 103.25 9.74 5.62
C GLU A 261 103.24 10.29 4.17
N VAL A 262 104.04 11.34 3.94
CA VAL A 262 104.03 12.25 2.80
C VAL A 262 104.66 11.63 1.54
N VAL A 263 103.89 11.58 0.44
CA VAL A 263 104.37 11.21 -0.90
C VAL A 263 103.94 12.31 -1.88
N LYS A 264 104.91 12.86 -2.64
CA LYS A 264 104.65 13.85 -3.70
C LYS A 264 103.63 13.27 -4.71
N PRO A 265 102.54 13.98 -5.04
CA PRO A 265 101.46 13.41 -5.84
C PRO A 265 101.92 13.18 -7.28
N ARG A 266 101.96 11.91 -7.67
CA ARG A 266 101.76 11.46 -9.05
C ARG A 266 100.26 11.37 -9.29
N CYS A 267 99.82 11.26 -10.55
CA CYS A 267 98.40 11.04 -10.85
C CYS A 267 97.91 9.77 -10.13
N ALA A 268 97.23 9.99 -9.00
CA ALA A 268 96.66 8.95 -8.15
C ALA A 268 95.13 9.08 -8.22
N PRO A 269 94.39 7.98 -8.03
CA PRO A 269 92.94 8.01 -8.06
C PRO A 269 92.38 9.09 -7.11
N GLY A 270 91.59 10.01 -7.63
CA GLY A 270 90.97 11.11 -6.87
C GLY A 270 91.76 12.42 -6.76
N VAL A 271 92.82 12.65 -7.54
CA VAL A 271 93.52 13.96 -7.62
C VAL A 271 92.81 14.94 -8.56
N CYS A 272 92.30 14.46 -9.69
CA CYS A 272 91.45 15.22 -10.62
C CYS A 272 90.02 14.69 -10.55
N PHE A 273 89.04 15.46 -11.03
CA PHE A 273 87.62 15.07 -11.01
C PHE A 273 87.36 13.69 -11.63
N ARG A 274 88.10 13.36 -12.71
CA ARG A 274 88.26 11.99 -13.19
C ARG A 274 89.73 11.66 -13.38
N ASP A 275 90.08 10.39 -13.19
CA ASP A 275 91.47 9.93 -13.22
C ASP A 275 92.12 10.07 -14.61
N ASP A 276 91.31 10.04 -15.68
CA ASP A 276 91.74 10.21 -17.07
C ASP A 276 92.03 11.68 -17.46
N MET A 277 91.67 12.64 -16.61
CA MET A 277 91.93 14.07 -16.80
C MET A 277 93.30 14.52 -16.23
N CYS A 278 94.01 13.64 -15.55
CA CYS A 278 95.22 14.00 -14.81
C CYS A 278 96.47 14.04 -15.70
N ILE A 279 97.18 15.18 -15.71
CA ILE A 279 98.40 15.40 -16.47
C ILE A 279 99.55 15.70 -15.50
N GLU A 280 100.58 14.86 -15.50
CA GLU A 280 101.79 15.09 -14.70
C GLU A 280 102.70 16.12 -15.39
N THR A 281 102.94 17.27 -14.75
CA THR A 281 103.87 18.30 -15.22
C THR A 281 105.08 18.42 -14.28
N ALA A 282 106.14 19.11 -14.73
CA ALA A 282 107.39 19.20 -13.96
C ALA A 282 107.25 19.97 -12.64
N ASP A 283 106.20 20.79 -12.49
CA ASP A 283 105.93 21.64 -11.32
C ASP A 283 104.75 21.14 -10.46
N GLY A 284 104.08 20.04 -10.84
CA GLY A 284 102.95 19.48 -10.08
C GLY A 284 102.02 18.62 -10.94
N VAL A 285 100.84 18.32 -10.41
CA VAL A 285 99.76 17.68 -11.18
C VAL A 285 98.83 18.79 -11.68
N GLU A 286 98.50 18.79 -12.98
CA GLU A 286 97.47 19.65 -13.57
C GLU A 286 96.32 18.78 -14.09
N CYS A 287 95.08 19.20 -13.83
CA CYS A 287 93.90 18.53 -14.37
C CYS A 287 93.44 19.18 -15.67
N GLY A 288 92.99 18.37 -16.62
CA GLY A 288 92.33 18.81 -17.84
C GLY A 288 91.01 19.54 -17.56
N PRO A 289 90.40 20.16 -18.58
CA PRO A 289 89.11 20.83 -18.44
C PRO A 289 88.02 19.83 -18.01
N CYS A 290 87.02 20.32 -17.28
CA CYS A 290 85.90 19.50 -16.83
C CYS A 290 85.16 18.84 -18.01
N PRO A 291 84.59 17.63 -17.83
CA PRO A 291 83.80 16.96 -18.86
C PRO A 291 82.57 17.79 -19.26
N ASP A 292 82.03 17.54 -20.46
CA ASP A 292 80.78 18.17 -20.90
C ASP A 292 79.66 17.96 -19.88
N GLY A 293 78.92 19.02 -19.56
CA GLY A 293 77.92 19.05 -18.49
C GLY A 293 78.45 19.48 -17.12
N TYR A 294 79.76 19.70 -16.98
CA TYR A 294 80.38 20.21 -15.75
C TYR A 294 81.19 21.49 -15.98
N THR A 295 81.34 22.30 -14.94
CA THR A 295 82.14 23.53 -14.92
C THR A 295 83.06 23.54 -13.70
N GLY A 296 84.27 24.08 -13.85
CA GLY A 296 85.24 24.09 -12.76
C GLY A 296 86.68 24.17 -13.26
N ASP A 297 87.61 23.94 -12.34
CA ASP A 297 89.06 24.05 -12.57
C ASP A 297 89.74 22.71 -12.94
N GLY A 298 88.93 21.65 -13.15
CA GLY A 298 89.41 20.30 -13.45
C GLY A 298 89.78 19.47 -12.22
N PHE A 299 90.05 20.11 -11.08
CA PHE A 299 90.22 19.46 -9.77
C PHE A 299 88.86 19.28 -9.09
N SER A 300 88.03 20.32 -9.10
CA SER A 300 86.64 20.30 -8.69
C SER A 300 85.77 20.70 -9.87
N CYS A 301 84.91 19.78 -10.31
CA CYS A 301 83.94 20.05 -11.37
C CYS A 301 82.54 19.95 -10.78
N ASP A 302 81.81 21.06 -10.84
CA ASP A 302 80.42 21.16 -10.42
C ASP A 302 79.51 20.99 -11.64
N ASP A 303 78.36 20.36 -11.43
CA ASP A 303 77.38 20.12 -12.48
C ASP A 303 76.79 21.45 -12.99
N VAL A 304 76.63 21.56 -14.31
CA VAL A 304 76.05 22.75 -14.95
C VAL A 304 74.55 22.55 -15.05
N ASP A 305 73.79 23.45 -14.45
CA ASP A 305 72.33 23.41 -14.56
C ASP A 305 71.85 23.90 -15.93
N GLU A 306 71.71 22.99 -16.90
CA GLU A 306 71.27 23.34 -18.25
C GLU A 306 69.79 23.74 -18.32
N CYS A 307 68.98 23.43 -17.29
CA CYS A 307 67.57 23.82 -17.24
C CYS A 307 67.36 25.35 -17.20
N GLN A 308 68.38 26.11 -16.81
CA GLN A 308 68.33 27.59 -16.83
C GLN A 308 68.15 28.17 -18.23
N PHE A 309 68.45 27.39 -19.28
CA PHE A 309 68.30 27.82 -20.68
C PHE A 309 66.93 27.49 -21.29
N ASN A 310 65.98 26.99 -20.49
CA ASN A 310 64.63 26.60 -20.90
C ASN A 310 64.59 25.69 -22.14
N PRO A 311 65.22 24.50 -22.09
CA PRO A 311 65.20 23.55 -23.19
C PRO A 311 63.87 22.81 -23.33
N CYS A 312 63.05 22.74 -22.27
CA CYS A 312 61.76 22.04 -22.29
C CYS A 312 60.61 22.93 -22.79
N PHE A 313 59.53 22.32 -23.25
CA PHE A 313 58.35 23.04 -23.71
C PHE A 313 57.73 23.84 -22.55
N PRO A 314 57.16 25.05 -22.79
CA PRO A 314 56.56 25.84 -21.72
C PRO A 314 55.51 25.05 -20.92
N GLY A 315 55.71 24.92 -19.62
CA GLY A 315 54.85 24.12 -18.73
C GLY A 315 55.31 22.68 -18.49
N VAL A 316 56.33 22.20 -19.22
CA VAL A 316 56.99 20.91 -18.95
C VAL A 316 58.12 21.11 -17.93
N LYS A 317 58.23 20.19 -16.98
CA LYS A 317 59.28 20.22 -15.96
C LYS A 317 60.63 19.81 -16.57
N CYS A 318 61.62 20.68 -16.40
CA CYS A 318 63.01 20.36 -16.68
C CYS A 318 63.67 19.77 -15.44
N MET A 319 64.39 18.66 -15.60
CA MET A 319 65.22 18.06 -14.56
C MET A 319 66.68 18.15 -14.95
N ASN A 320 67.45 18.84 -14.11
CA ASN A 320 68.90 18.85 -14.20
C ASN A 320 69.47 17.51 -13.71
N THR A 321 70.42 16.95 -14.43
CA THR A 321 71.05 15.66 -14.17
C THR A 321 72.57 15.82 -14.18
N ALA A 322 73.31 15.03 -13.40
CA ALA A 322 74.77 15.12 -13.42
C ALA A 322 75.37 13.88 -14.13
N PRO A 323 75.72 13.93 -15.44
CA PRO A 323 75.73 15.09 -16.34
C PRO A 323 74.45 15.31 -17.19
N GLY A 324 74.14 16.56 -17.51
CA GLY A 324 73.17 17.00 -18.51
C GLY A 324 71.78 17.39 -18.00
N PHE A 325 70.78 17.40 -18.87
CA PHE A 325 69.40 17.61 -18.47
C PHE A 325 68.46 16.65 -19.19
N ARG A 326 67.27 16.49 -18.65
CA ARG A 326 66.16 15.83 -19.33
C ARG A 326 64.85 16.58 -19.12
N CYS A 327 64.05 16.65 -20.16
CA CYS A 327 62.68 17.13 -20.11
C CYS A 327 61.71 15.98 -19.85
N ASP A 328 60.70 16.23 -19.03
CA ASP A 328 59.56 15.32 -18.91
C ASP A 328 58.75 15.24 -20.21
N ALA A 329 57.79 14.31 -20.26
CA ALA A 329 56.89 14.19 -21.40
C ALA A 329 56.05 15.46 -21.61
N CYS A 330 55.52 15.63 -22.82
CA CYS A 330 54.61 16.73 -23.13
C CYS A 330 53.37 16.72 -22.20
N PRO A 331 52.78 17.90 -21.92
CA PRO A 331 51.59 17.99 -21.07
C PRO A 331 50.41 17.19 -21.65
N LEU A 332 49.44 16.85 -20.81
CA LEU A 332 48.18 16.25 -21.27
C LEU A 332 47.54 17.12 -22.37
N GLY A 333 47.05 16.50 -23.43
CA GLY A 333 46.54 17.19 -24.64
C GLY A 333 47.61 17.47 -25.71
N TYR A 334 48.88 17.16 -25.45
CA TYR A 334 49.98 17.34 -26.41
C TYR A 334 50.79 16.07 -26.60
N THR A 335 51.38 15.90 -27.78
CA THR A 335 52.28 14.80 -28.13
C THR A 335 53.63 15.35 -28.58
N GLY A 336 54.71 14.69 -28.20
CA GLY A 336 56.06 15.10 -28.57
C GLY A 336 57.10 14.21 -27.91
N LEU A 337 58.28 14.17 -28.50
CA LEU A 337 59.37 13.35 -27.97
C LEU A 337 60.04 14.05 -26.78
N PRO A 338 60.40 13.31 -25.71
CA PRO A 338 61.21 13.85 -24.63
C PRO A 338 62.61 14.20 -25.16
N VAL A 339 63.18 15.30 -24.66
CA VAL A 339 64.53 15.75 -25.02
C VAL A 339 65.45 15.55 -23.82
N GLU A 340 66.56 14.87 -24.04
CA GLU A 340 67.66 14.73 -23.09
C GLU A 340 69.00 15.02 -23.78
N GLY A 341 69.94 15.61 -23.05
CA GLY A 341 71.25 15.93 -23.60
C GLY A 341 72.18 16.57 -22.58
N VAL A 342 73.46 16.66 -22.94
CA VAL A 342 74.53 17.13 -22.04
C VAL A 342 75.14 18.41 -22.60
N GLY A 343 75.32 19.41 -21.73
CA GLY A 343 76.01 20.65 -22.05
C GLY A 343 75.12 21.78 -22.58
N ILE A 344 75.56 23.01 -22.33
CA ILE A 344 74.83 24.26 -22.60
C ILE A 344 74.47 24.40 -24.10
N LEU A 345 75.38 24.05 -24.99
CA LEU A 345 75.18 24.14 -26.45
C LEU A 345 74.07 23.21 -26.94
N TYR A 346 73.88 22.06 -26.30
CA TYR A 346 72.81 21.14 -26.65
C TYR A 346 71.46 21.67 -26.18
N ALA A 347 71.40 22.16 -24.93
CA ALA A 347 70.19 22.74 -24.33
C ALA A 347 69.66 23.98 -25.07
N GLN A 348 70.54 24.80 -25.65
CA GLN A 348 70.11 25.97 -26.42
C GLN A 348 69.54 25.64 -27.80
N ASN A 349 70.07 24.60 -28.46
CA ASN A 349 69.75 24.27 -29.85
C ASN A 349 68.63 23.23 -29.99
N ASN A 350 68.45 22.36 -29.00
CA ASN A 350 67.47 21.27 -29.05
C ASN A 350 66.38 21.52 -28.03
N LYS A 351 65.37 22.29 -28.43
CA LYS A 351 64.20 22.55 -27.60
C LYS A 351 63.13 21.49 -27.82
N GLN A 352 62.46 21.07 -26.75
CA GLN A 352 61.32 20.18 -26.83
C GLN A 352 60.15 20.86 -27.56
N VAL A 353 59.60 20.15 -28.55
CA VAL A 353 58.42 20.56 -29.31
C VAL A 353 57.28 19.63 -28.93
N CYS A 354 56.16 20.22 -28.51
CA CYS A 354 54.94 19.51 -28.18
C CYS A 354 53.84 19.99 -29.13
N ASP A 355 53.32 19.08 -29.93
CA ASP A 355 52.25 19.33 -30.89
C ASP A 355 50.89 18.99 -30.26
N ASP A 356 49.87 19.76 -30.61
CA ASP A 356 48.50 19.55 -30.16
C ASP A 356 47.94 18.18 -30.60
N ILE A 357 47.31 17.44 -29.68
CA ILE A 357 46.61 16.21 -30.02
C ILE A 357 45.20 16.58 -30.44
N ASP A 358 44.84 16.34 -31.70
CA ASP A 358 43.45 16.48 -32.14
C ASP A 358 42.62 15.29 -31.63
N GLU A 359 42.00 15.44 -30.45
CA GLU A 359 41.23 14.36 -29.83
C GLU A 359 40.01 13.97 -30.66
N CYS A 360 39.43 14.91 -31.41
CA CYS A 360 38.28 14.68 -32.28
C CYS A 360 38.57 13.69 -33.42
N LYS A 361 39.85 13.43 -33.75
CA LYS A 361 40.25 12.44 -34.76
C LYS A 361 40.42 11.02 -34.21
N LYS A 362 40.24 10.80 -32.91
CA LYS A 362 40.27 9.45 -32.31
C LYS A 362 38.98 8.67 -32.62
N PRO A 363 38.98 7.32 -32.53
CA PRO A 363 37.85 6.47 -32.92
C PRO A 363 36.52 6.78 -32.23
N ASP A 364 36.56 7.42 -31.06
CA ASP A 364 35.41 7.65 -30.17
C ASP A 364 34.97 9.13 -30.13
N ASN A 365 35.08 9.86 -31.25
CA ASN A 365 34.71 11.29 -31.34
C ASN A 365 35.36 12.17 -30.24
N GLY A 366 36.59 11.83 -29.85
CA GLY A 366 37.31 12.49 -28.75
C GLY A 366 36.81 12.18 -27.34
N GLY A 367 35.76 11.37 -27.16
CA GLY A 367 35.03 11.16 -25.91
C GLY A 367 33.72 11.95 -25.82
N CYS A 368 33.34 12.69 -26.87
CA CYS A 368 32.04 13.34 -26.98
C CYS A 368 30.95 12.34 -27.38
N ALA A 369 29.72 12.54 -26.87
CA ALA A 369 28.57 11.69 -27.16
C ALA A 369 28.41 11.39 -28.66
N ALA A 370 28.00 10.16 -29.02
CA ALA A 370 27.66 9.82 -30.39
C ALA A 370 26.66 10.83 -30.95
N ASN A 371 26.88 11.31 -32.18
CA ASN A 371 26.09 12.35 -32.84
C ASN A 371 26.19 13.78 -32.27
N SER A 372 27.15 14.08 -31.40
CA SER A 372 27.57 15.46 -31.06
C SER A 372 28.70 15.97 -31.96
N ILE A 373 28.88 17.30 -32.04
CA ILE A 373 29.96 17.93 -32.82
C ILE A 373 31.19 18.12 -31.93
N CYS A 374 32.30 17.45 -32.18
CA CYS A 374 33.56 17.68 -31.45
C CYS A 374 34.33 18.87 -32.04
N HIS A 375 34.76 19.80 -31.17
CA HIS A 375 35.58 20.95 -31.53
C HIS A 375 36.96 20.86 -30.85
N ASN A 376 38.00 20.64 -31.66
CA ASN A 376 39.38 20.63 -31.19
C ASN A 376 39.84 22.05 -30.82
N SER A 377 40.54 22.18 -29.70
CA SER A 377 41.17 23.42 -29.23
C SER A 377 42.63 23.15 -28.85
N VAL A 378 43.45 24.18 -28.76
CA VAL A 378 44.89 23.96 -28.51
C VAL A 378 45.10 23.46 -27.07
N GLY A 379 45.47 22.19 -26.93
CA GLY A 379 45.69 21.45 -25.68
C GLY A 379 44.44 20.82 -25.05
N SER A 380 43.29 20.82 -25.73
CA SER A 380 42.00 20.32 -25.21
C SER A 380 40.96 20.18 -26.33
N TYR A 381 39.80 19.57 -26.05
CA TYR A 381 38.64 19.63 -26.94
C TYR A 381 37.37 20.00 -26.16
N HIS A 382 36.31 20.38 -26.87
CA HIS A 382 34.97 20.55 -26.28
C HIS A 382 33.89 19.99 -27.20
N CYS A 383 32.85 19.44 -26.59
CA CYS A 383 31.70 18.89 -27.29
C CYS A 383 30.68 20.03 -27.54
N GLY A 384 30.44 20.33 -28.81
CA GLY A 384 29.42 21.24 -29.29
C GLY A 384 28.04 20.58 -29.37
N SER A 385 27.08 21.31 -29.94
CA SER A 385 25.69 20.87 -30.04
C SER A 385 25.55 19.53 -30.78
N CYS A 386 24.46 18.82 -30.50
CA CYS A 386 24.05 17.67 -31.29
C CYS A 386 23.94 18.02 -32.79
N LYS A 387 24.29 17.06 -33.64
CA LYS A 387 24.16 17.19 -35.11
C LYS A 387 22.68 17.35 -35.47
N THR A 388 22.40 17.97 -36.62
CA THR A 388 21.03 18.21 -37.12
C THR A 388 20.20 16.92 -37.13
N GLY A 389 19.00 16.95 -36.54
CA GLY A 389 18.16 15.76 -36.34
C GLY A 389 18.41 15.02 -35.03
N PHE A 390 19.21 15.58 -34.11
CA PHE A 390 19.43 15.06 -32.76
C PHE A 390 19.37 16.19 -31.73
N THR A 391 18.75 15.92 -30.57
CA THR A 391 18.67 16.80 -29.40
C THR A 391 19.22 16.07 -28.17
N GLY A 392 19.63 16.77 -27.11
CA GLY A 392 20.14 16.13 -25.89
C GLY A 392 21.46 16.70 -25.39
N ASP A 393 22.07 16.01 -24.44
CA ASP A 393 23.27 16.44 -23.73
C ASP A 393 24.53 15.95 -24.46
N GLN A 394 25.46 16.87 -24.69
CA GLN A 394 26.74 16.63 -25.36
C GLN A 394 27.66 15.60 -24.67
N VAL A 395 27.39 15.23 -23.41
CA VAL A 395 28.16 14.23 -22.63
C VAL A 395 27.33 12.97 -22.34
N LYS A 396 26.05 13.09 -22.00
CA LYS A 396 25.20 11.91 -21.71
C LYS A 396 24.70 11.19 -22.97
N GLY A 397 24.57 11.86 -24.11
CA GLY A 397 24.04 11.27 -25.34
C GLY A 397 23.18 12.23 -26.17
N CYS A 398 23.42 12.29 -27.48
CA CYS A 398 22.51 12.96 -28.42
C CYS A 398 21.45 11.95 -28.91
N LYS A 399 20.18 12.21 -28.60
CA LYS A 399 19.01 11.42 -29.03
C LYS A 399 18.39 12.01 -30.30
N PRO A 400 17.79 11.21 -31.20
CA PRO A 400 17.13 11.73 -32.39
C PRO A 400 16.06 12.77 -32.06
N GLU A 401 15.92 13.78 -32.91
CA GLU A 401 14.86 14.78 -32.86
C GLU A 401 13.56 14.12 -33.36
N ILE A 402 12.79 13.57 -32.41
CA ILE A 402 11.52 12.84 -32.54
C ILE A 402 11.48 11.79 -33.66
N SER A 403 11.70 10.53 -33.30
CA SER A 403 11.51 9.38 -34.19
C SER A 403 10.84 8.25 -33.40
N CYS A 404 9.54 8.08 -33.58
CA CYS A 404 8.92 6.79 -33.37
C CYS A 404 9.16 5.93 -34.61
N GLY A 405 10.09 5.00 -34.48
CA GLY A 405 10.31 3.89 -35.41
C GLY A 405 11.07 4.17 -36.71
N ASN A 406 10.96 5.35 -37.36
CA ASN A 406 11.63 5.58 -38.65
C ASN A 406 12.22 6.98 -38.81
N SER A 407 13.46 7.01 -39.28
CA SER A 407 14.43 8.11 -39.18
C SER A 407 14.14 9.40 -39.96
N LEU A 408 12.90 9.92 -40.08
CA LEU A 408 12.68 11.27 -40.65
C LEU A 408 11.43 12.08 -40.20
N THR A 409 10.34 11.53 -39.65
CA THR A 409 9.16 12.34 -39.19
C THR A 409 8.27 11.62 -38.16
N ASN A 410 7.90 12.29 -37.07
CA ASN A 410 6.84 11.86 -36.14
C ASN A 410 5.47 11.80 -36.86
N PRO A 411 4.77 10.65 -36.89
CA PRO A 411 3.45 10.53 -37.51
C PRO A 411 2.31 11.16 -36.69
N CYS A 412 2.55 11.46 -35.40
CA CYS A 412 1.53 11.98 -34.48
C CYS A 412 1.27 13.48 -34.66
N ASP A 413 0.12 13.93 -34.15
CA ASP A 413 -0.19 15.36 -34.04
C ASP A 413 0.86 16.09 -33.20
N ILE A 414 1.01 17.41 -33.38
CA ILE A 414 1.94 18.23 -32.59
C ILE A 414 1.58 18.24 -31.10
N ASN A 415 0.30 18.04 -30.78
CA ASN A 415 -0.20 17.96 -29.41
C ASN A 415 -0.36 16.52 -28.93
N ALA A 416 0.16 15.54 -29.67
CA ALA A 416 0.13 14.14 -29.28
C ALA A 416 1.51 13.64 -28.84
N GLN A 417 1.50 12.77 -27.85
CA GLN A 417 2.63 11.95 -27.49
C GLN A 417 2.66 10.70 -28.37
N CYS A 418 3.88 10.30 -28.72
CA CYS A 418 4.13 9.15 -29.55
C CYS A 418 4.70 8.03 -28.67
N ASN A 419 3.99 6.90 -28.61
CA ASN A 419 4.33 5.75 -27.81
C ASN A 419 4.73 4.60 -28.76
N VAL A 420 5.74 3.83 -28.36
CA VAL A 420 6.16 2.62 -29.06
C VAL A 420 5.67 1.44 -28.24
N GLU A 421 4.89 0.58 -28.88
CA GLU A 421 4.31 -0.61 -28.25
C GLU A 421 5.32 -1.77 -28.20
N ARG A 422 4.99 -2.85 -27.48
CA ARG A 422 5.85 -4.05 -27.35
C ARG A 422 6.21 -4.68 -28.71
N ASP A 423 5.25 -4.70 -29.65
CA ASP A 423 5.41 -5.19 -31.03
C ASP A 423 6.25 -4.25 -31.94
N GLY A 424 6.73 -3.13 -31.40
CA GLY A 424 7.47 -2.10 -32.15
C GLY A 424 6.58 -1.21 -33.02
N SER A 425 5.25 -1.37 -32.96
CA SER A 425 4.30 -0.48 -33.61
C SER A 425 4.26 0.88 -32.91
N VAL A 426 3.76 1.89 -33.62
CA VAL A 426 3.71 3.27 -33.13
C VAL A 426 2.27 3.67 -32.92
N THR A 427 1.95 4.09 -31.70
CA THR A 427 0.66 4.68 -31.35
C THR A 427 0.81 6.13 -30.97
N CYS A 428 -0.24 6.90 -31.26
CA CYS A 428 -0.30 8.31 -30.94
C CYS A 428 -1.41 8.50 -29.91
N GLN A 429 -1.12 9.22 -28.83
CA GLN A 429 -2.08 9.58 -27.81
C GLN A 429 -2.09 11.10 -27.67
N CYS A 430 -3.26 11.74 -27.73
CA CYS A 430 -3.33 13.17 -27.48
C CYS A 430 -2.83 13.50 -26.07
N GLY A 431 -2.06 14.58 -25.94
CA GLY A 431 -1.60 15.06 -24.64
C GLY A 431 -2.74 15.66 -23.82
N ILE A 432 -2.52 15.83 -22.52
CA ILE A 432 -3.51 16.37 -21.58
C ILE A 432 -4.00 17.76 -22.04
N GLY A 433 -5.33 17.98 -22.00
CA GLY A 433 -5.99 19.17 -22.54
C GLY A 433 -6.26 19.10 -24.05
N TRP A 434 -6.03 17.93 -24.66
CA TRP A 434 -6.36 17.63 -26.04
C TRP A 434 -7.02 16.25 -26.18
N ALA A 435 -7.97 16.13 -27.09
CA ALA A 435 -8.72 14.91 -27.35
C ALA A 435 -8.73 14.57 -28.85
N GLY A 436 -8.90 13.28 -29.17
CA GLY A 436 -8.87 12.76 -30.53
C GLY A 436 -8.14 11.43 -30.64
N ASN A 437 -7.87 11.00 -31.87
CA ASN A 437 -7.25 9.70 -32.15
C ASN A 437 -5.70 9.72 -32.12
N GLY A 438 -5.10 10.79 -31.59
CA GLY A 438 -3.65 10.99 -31.52
C GLY A 438 -2.98 11.45 -32.83
N TYR A 439 -3.53 11.08 -33.98
CA TYR A 439 -3.08 11.60 -35.28
C TYR A 439 -3.70 12.97 -35.60
N LEU A 440 -4.87 13.23 -35.03
CA LEU A 440 -5.54 14.52 -35.04
C LEU A 440 -6.01 14.79 -33.61
N CYS A 441 -5.50 15.87 -33.02
CA CYS A 441 -5.89 16.29 -31.67
C CYS A 441 -6.57 17.66 -31.71
N GLY A 442 -7.74 17.75 -31.09
CA GLY A 442 -8.52 18.96 -30.84
C GLY A 442 -8.34 19.41 -29.41
N LYS A 443 -8.65 20.69 -29.14
CA LYS A 443 -8.66 21.19 -27.77
C LYS A 443 -9.77 20.48 -26.99
N ASP A 444 -9.44 20.10 -25.77
CA ASP A 444 -10.34 19.48 -24.79
C ASP A 444 -10.27 20.35 -23.53
N THR A 445 -11.35 21.09 -23.25
CA THR A 445 -11.36 22.16 -22.25
C THR A 445 -11.57 21.64 -20.83
N ASP A 446 -12.40 20.62 -20.67
CA ASP A 446 -12.78 20.02 -19.40
C ASP A 446 -12.14 18.63 -19.17
N ILE A 447 -11.32 18.17 -20.11
CA ILE A 447 -10.38 17.05 -20.01
C ILE A 447 -11.08 15.70 -19.82
N ASP A 448 -12.23 15.51 -20.46
CA ASP A 448 -12.99 14.26 -20.37
C ASP A 448 -12.68 13.27 -21.51
N GLY A 449 -11.83 13.68 -22.47
CA GLY A 449 -11.42 12.85 -23.60
C GLY A 449 -12.20 13.11 -24.89
N TYR A 450 -13.12 14.09 -24.92
CA TYR A 450 -13.79 14.55 -26.13
C TYR A 450 -13.41 15.99 -26.49
N PRO A 451 -13.21 16.30 -27.79
CA PRO A 451 -12.80 17.63 -28.20
C PRO A 451 -13.97 18.61 -28.24
N ASP A 452 -13.70 19.87 -27.88
CA ASP A 452 -14.64 21.02 -27.92
C ASP A 452 -15.35 21.16 -29.29
N GLU A 453 -14.67 20.74 -30.36
CA GLU A 453 -15.11 20.84 -31.76
C GLU A 453 -14.89 19.52 -32.49
N LYS A 454 -15.82 19.18 -33.40
CA LYS A 454 -15.75 17.94 -34.17
C LYS A 454 -14.49 17.87 -35.04
N LEU A 455 -13.73 16.79 -34.89
CA LEU A 455 -12.52 16.52 -35.67
C LEU A 455 -12.83 15.74 -36.96
N LYS A 456 -11.88 15.76 -37.90
CA LYS A 456 -12.00 15.09 -39.21
C LYS A 456 -11.54 13.62 -39.17
N CYS A 457 -11.93 12.90 -38.13
CA CYS A 457 -11.70 11.47 -37.96
C CYS A 457 -13.04 10.75 -37.70
N LYS A 458 -13.03 9.42 -37.84
CA LYS A 458 -14.24 8.59 -37.67
C LYS A 458 -14.40 8.04 -36.26
N ASP A 459 -13.33 8.06 -35.48
CA ASP A 459 -13.24 7.52 -34.13
C ASP A 459 -14.21 8.25 -33.18
N ALA A 460 -14.64 7.58 -32.11
CA ALA A 460 -15.64 8.12 -31.19
C ALA A 460 -15.12 9.38 -30.47
N ASN A 461 -13.87 9.35 -30.00
CA ASN A 461 -13.13 10.46 -29.41
C ASN A 461 -12.83 11.64 -30.37
N CYS A 462 -13.31 11.59 -31.61
CA CYS A 462 -13.25 12.70 -32.56
C CYS A 462 -14.58 13.44 -32.73
N ARG A 463 -15.65 12.96 -32.07
CA ARG A 463 -16.95 13.63 -32.04
C ARG A 463 -16.83 14.90 -31.23
N LYS A 464 -17.71 15.87 -31.50
CA LYS A 464 -17.79 17.06 -30.68
C LYS A 464 -18.34 16.65 -29.33
N ASP A 465 -17.72 17.13 -28.27
CA ASP A 465 -18.26 17.06 -26.93
C ASP A 465 -19.64 17.77 -26.85
N ASN A 466 -20.61 17.08 -26.24
CA ASN A 466 -21.96 17.57 -25.98
C ASN A 466 -22.06 18.44 -24.69
N CYS A 467 -21.04 18.46 -23.83
CA CYS A 467 -20.95 19.30 -22.63
C CYS A 467 -19.57 19.93 -22.37
N VAL A 468 -19.04 20.69 -23.35
CA VAL A 468 -17.74 21.43 -23.40
C VAL A 468 -17.10 22.01 -22.11
N TYR A 469 -17.85 22.22 -21.04
CA TYR A 469 -17.36 22.79 -19.78
C TYR A 469 -17.61 21.92 -18.54
N VAL A 470 -18.28 20.78 -18.69
CA VAL A 470 -18.66 19.87 -17.59
C VAL A 470 -18.23 18.48 -18.02
N PRO A 471 -17.20 17.89 -17.38
CA PRO A 471 -16.69 16.60 -17.77
C PRO A 471 -17.80 15.54 -17.74
N ASN A 472 -18.04 14.90 -18.88
CA ASN A 472 -19.01 13.82 -19.02
C ASN A 472 -18.50 12.79 -20.03
N SER A 473 -17.42 12.11 -19.65
CA SER A 473 -16.64 11.22 -20.51
C SER A 473 -17.43 10.06 -21.15
N GLY A 474 -18.64 9.77 -20.68
CA GLY A 474 -19.56 8.82 -21.32
C GLY A 474 -20.40 9.41 -22.46
N GLN A 475 -20.48 10.74 -22.56
CA GLN A 475 -21.28 11.53 -23.48
C GLN A 475 -22.76 11.08 -23.53
N GLU A 476 -23.31 10.66 -22.40
CA GLU A 476 -24.72 10.30 -22.28
C GLU A 476 -25.61 11.49 -22.68
N ASP A 477 -26.69 11.18 -23.40
CA ASP A 477 -27.61 12.12 -24.06
C ASP A 477 -28.93 11.37 -24.28
N ALA A 478 -29.82 11.46 -23.28
CA ALA A 478 -31.01 10.63 -23.16
C ALA A 478 -32.07 10.97 -24.22
N ASP A 479 -32.28 12.25 -24.53
CA ASP A 479 -33.26 12.72 -25.51
C ASP A 479 -32.71 12.87 -26.95
N ARG A 480 -31.37 12.87 -27.09
CA ARG A 480 -30.61 12.99 -28.35
C ARG A 480 -30.76 14.33 -29.04
N ASP A 481 -30.93 15.41 -28.29
CA ASP A 481 -30.96 16.76 -28.83
C ASP A 481 -29.55 17.32 -29.14
N GLY A 482 -28.50 16.66 -28.64
CA GLY A 482 -27.09 17.00 -28.81
C GLY A 482 -26.48 17.82 -27.66
N HIS A 483 -27.23 18.09 -26.61
CA HIS A 483 -26.77 18.45 -25.27
C HIS A 483 -26.61 17.15 -24.44
N GLY A 484 -25.55 17.07 -23.63
CA GLY A 484 -25.34 15.89 -22.79
C GLY A 484 -26.10 15.99 -21.47
N ASP A 485 -26.44 14.84 -20.87
CA ASP A 485 -27.22 14.75 -19.64
C ASP A 485 -26.60 15.58 -18.48
N ALA A 486 -25.28 15.70 -18.44
CA ALA A 486 -24.54 16.43 -17.41
C ALA A 486 -24.70 17.96 -17.46
N CYS A 487 -25.12 18.51 -18.61
CA CYS A 487 -25.26 19.96 -18.82
C CYS A 487 -26.59 20.37 -19.45
N ASP A 488 -27.53 19.43 -19.58
CA ASP A 488 -28.90 19.69 -19.99
C ASP A 488 -29.76 20.10 -18.78
N ASP A 489 -30.66 21.05 -18.98
CA ASP A 489 -31.64 21.49 -17.98
C ASP A 489 -32.86 20.54 -17.91
N ASP A 490 -33.11 19.77 -18.98
CA ASP A 490 -34.24 18.85 -19.20
C ASP A 490 -33.73 17.63 -19.99
N ALA A 491 -32.99 16.74 -19.33
CA ALA A 491 -32.15 15.73 -19.99
C ALA A 491 -32.95 14.70 -20.80
N ASP A 492 -34.22 14.47 -20.46
CA ASP A 492 -35.09 13.54 -21.17
C ASP A 492 -36.08 14.22 -22.14
N GLY A 493 -36.12 15.56 -22.15
CA GLY A 493 -36.90 16.37 -23.07
C GLY A 493 -38.41 16.29 -22.88
N ASP A 494 -38.89 15.93 -21.69
CA ASP A 494 -40.32 15.80 -21.39
C ASP A 494 -40.99 17.15 -21.03
N GLY A 495 -40.19 18.20 -20.83
CA GLY A 495 -40.62 19.55 -20.52
C GLY A 495 -40.68 19.87 -19.02
N ILE A 496 -40.19 18.97 -18.16
CA ILE A 496 -40.05 19.15 -16.72
C ILE A 496 -38.56 19.30 -16.41
N PRO A 497 -38.12 20.42 -15.79
CA PRO A 497 -36.70 20.59 -15.47
C PRO A 497 -36.19 19.51 -14.51
N ASN A 498 -34.95 19.06 -14.68
CA ASN A 498 -34.34 17.94 -13.93
C ASN A 498 -34.53 18.03 -12.40
N GLU A 499 -34.38 19.22 -11.80
CA GLU A 499 -34.54 19.43 -10.34
C GLU A 499 -35.98 19.18 -9.82
N GLN A 500 -36.97 19.21 -10.70
CA GLN A 500 -38.40 19.01 -10.40
C GLN A 500 -38.92 17.68 -10.93
N ASP A 501 -38.06 16.93 -11.62
CA ASP A 501 -38.40 15.69 -12.27
C ASP A 501 -37.98 14.50 -11.39
N ASN A 502 -38.95 13.66 -11.03
CA ASN A 502 -38.69 12.42 -10.30
C ASN A 502 -38.16 11.28 -11.18
N CYS A 503 -38.03 11.47 -12.50
CA CYS A 503 -37.38 10.57 -13.45
C CYS A 503 -36.63 11.34 -14.54
N TRP A 504 -35.73 12.24 -14.16
CA TRP A 504 -35.01 13.15 -15.06
C TRP A 504 -34.26 12.55 -16.27
N LEU A 505 -34.06 11.22 -16.35
CA LEU A 505 -33.46 10.52 -17.50
C LEU A 505 -34.49 9.74 -18.35
N LYS A 506 -35.78 9.78 -18.00
CA LYS A 506 -36.81 8.95 -18.63
C LYS A 506 -38.17 9.67 -18.67
N PRO A 507 -38.68 10.02 -19.87
CA PRO A 507 -39.82 10.92 -19.99
C PRO A 507 -41.06 10.47 -19.23
N ASN A 508 -41.56 11.30 -18.32
CA ASN A 508 -42.73 11.03 -17.48
C ASN A 508 -43.51 12.29 -17.08
N LEU A 509 -44.08 12.96 -18.09
CA LEU A 509 -45.04 14.07 -17.98
C LEU A 509 -46.12 13.99 -16.87
N ASP A 510 -46.50 12.79 -16.42
CA ASP A 510 -47.50 12.62 -15.36
C ASP A 510 -46.92 12.68 -13.94
N GLN A 511 -45.59 12.62 -13.79
CA GLN A 511 -44.83 12.63 -12.54
C GLN A 511 -45.40 11.69 -11.48
N ARG A 512 -45.98 10.58 -11.95
CA ARG A 512 -46.66 9.65 -11.08
C ARG A 512 -45.62 8.92 -10.23
N ASN A 513 -45.86 8.90 -8.91
CA ASN A 513 -45.04 8.17 -7.95
C ASN A 513 -45.97 7.49 -6.93
N SER A 514 -46.00 6.15 -6.95
CA SER A 514 -46.99 5.33 -6.26
C SER A 514 -46.63 5.03 -4.79
N ASP A 515 -45.35 4.88 -4.44
CA ASP A 515 -44.86 4.66 -3.07
C ASP A 515 -44.30 5.93 -2.40
N LYS A 516 -43.99 6.96 -3.18
CA LYS A 516 -43.54 8.31 -2.78
C LYS A 516 -42.09 8.39 -2.30
N ASP A 517 -41.23 7.53 -2.82
CA ASP A 517 -39.79 7.74 -2.68
C ASP A 517 -39.28 8.86 -3.61
N SER A 518 -37.98 8.94 -3.87
CA SER A 518 -37.41 9.96 -4.76
C SER A 518 -37.66 9.71 -6.24
N HIS A 519 -38.01 8.49 -6.65
CA HIS A 519 -38.09 8.07 -8.05
C HIS A 519 -39.55 7.93 -8.50
N GLY A 520 -39.86 8.35 -9.72
CA GLY A 520 -41.21 8.19 -10.30
C GLY A 520 -41.46 6.77 -10.82
N ASP A 521 -42.74 6.39 -10.97
CA ASP A 521 -43.19 5.08 -11.49
C ASP A 521 -42.54 4.71 -12.86
N ALA A 522 -42.06 5.71 -13.60
CA ALA A 522 -41.46 5.52 -14.91
C ALA A 522 -40.04 4.95 -14.84
N CYS A 523 -39.23 5.38 -13.87
CA CYS A 523 -37.82 5.03 -13.70
C CYS A 523 -37.58 4.13 -12.47
N ASP A 524 -38.57 4.01 -11.58
CA ASP A 524 -38.50 3.20 -10.39
C ASP A 524 -38.58 1.69 -10.71
N ASN A 525 -37.51 0.96 -10.37
CA ASN A 525 -37.40 -0.49 -10.51
C ASN A 525 -38.24 -1.27 -9.48
N CYS A 526 -38.80 -0.60 -8.46
CA CYS A 526 -39.63 -1.19 -7.42
C CYS A 526 -40.92 -0.45 -7.05
N ARG A 527 -41.50 0.34 -7.97
CA ARG A 527 -42.86 0.99 -8.06
C ARG A 527 -43.85 1.05 -6.88
N MET A 528 -43.93 0.04 -6.02
CA MET A 528 -44.85 -0.07 -4.90
C MET A 528 -44.12 -0.15 -3.54
N VAL A 529 -42.79 -0.14 -3.54
CA VAL A 529 -41.92 -0.32 -2.37
C VAL A 529 -40.82 0.73 -2.43
N GLU A 530 -40.81 1.64 -1.46
CA GLU A 530 -39.82 2.72 -1.38
C GLU A 530 -38.39 2.15 -1.39
N ASN A 531 -37.57 2.52 -2.39
CA ASN A 531 -36.16 2.15 -2.52
C ASN A 531 -35.36 3.27 -3.22
N PRO A 532 -35.03 4.35 -2.49
CA PRO A 532 -34.32 5.51 -3.05
C PRO A 532 -32.96 5.18 -3.71
N ASP A 533 -32.32 4.09 -3.30
CA ASP A 533 -31.03 3.63 -3.82
C ASP A 533 -31.13 2.90 -5.17
N GLN A 534 -32.34 2.46 -5.56
CA GLN A 534 -32.62 1.77 -6.83
C GLN A 534 -31.66 0.60 -7.12
N ARG A 535 -31.12 -0.03 -6.08
CA ARG A 535 -30.16 -1.12 -6.20
C ARG A 535 -30.81 -2.32 -6.89
N ASP A 536 -30.12 -2.89 -7.86
CA ASP A 536 -30.52 -4.04 -8.66
C ASP A 536 -29.26 -4.92 -8.83
N THR A 537 -29.12 -5.94 -7.98
CA THR A 537 -27.88 -6.71 -7.83
C THR A 537 -27.61 -7.65 -9.02
N ASP A 538 -28.65 -8.20 -9.65
CA ASP A 538 -28.52 -9.11 -10.81
C ASP A 538 -28.76 -8.44 -12.16
N GLY A 539 -29.25 -7.19 -12.16
CA GLY A 539 -29.48 -6.39 -13.35
C GLY A 539 -30.68 -6.86 -14.18
N ASP A 540 -31.65 -7.55 -13.57
CA ASP A 540 -32.86 -8.02 -14.27
C ASP A 540 -33.89 -6.91 -14.53
N GLY A 541 -33.68 -5.72 -13.93
CA GLY A 541 -34.53 -4.55 -14.04
C GLY A 541 -35.59 -4.42 -12.96
N LYS A 542 -35.60 -5.28 -11.93
CA LYS A 542 -36.31 -5.05 -10.67
C LYS A 542 -35.30 -4.79 -9.57
N GLY A 543 -35.64 -3.88 -8.66
CA GLY A 543 -34.75 -3.60 -7.54
C GLY A 543 -34.76 -4.70 -6.48
N ASP A 544 -33.66 -4.76 -5.73
CA ASP A 544 -33.45 -5.64 -4.58
C ASP A 544 -34.63 -5.58 -3.59
N ALA A 545 -35.23 -4.39 -3.40
CA ALA A 545 -36.30 -4.17 -2.44
C ALA A 545 -37.61 -4.93 -2.76
N CYS A 546 -37.82 -5.30 -4.03
CA CYS A 546 -39.01 -5.97 -4.49
C CYS A 546 -38.74 -7.28 -5.26
N ASP A 547 -37.48 -7.67 -5.44
CA ASP A 547 -37.13 -9.00 -5.95
C ASP A 547 -37.15 -10.07 -4.84
N ASP A 548 -37.69 -11.24 -5.19
CA ASP A 548 -37.72 -12.44 -4.36
C ASP A 548 -36.41 -13.27 -4.47
N ASP A 549 -35.55 -12.96 -5.44
CA ASP A 549 -34.28 -13.62 -5.83
C ASP A 549 -33.31 -12.52 -6.32
N MET A 550 -32.69 -11.79 -5.38
CA MET A 550 -31.97 -10.54 -5.68
C MET A 550 -30.67 -10.75 -6.47
N ASP A 551 -30.06 -11.93 -6.39
CA ASP A 551 -28.81 -12.23 -7.08
C ASP A 551 -28.99 -13.06 -8.35
N GLY A 552 -30.22 -13.54 -8.63
CA GLY A 552 -30.59 -14.24 -9.86
C GLY A 552 -30.03 -15.67 -9.94
N ASP A 553 -29.62 -16.25 -8.81
CA ASP A 553 -29.04 -17.58 -8.78
C ASP A 553 -30.11 -18.69 -8.95
N GLY A 554 -31.39 -18.35 -8.77
CA GLY A 554 -32.54 -19.23 -8.91
C GLY A 554 -33.10 -19.76 -7.59
N LEU A 555 -32.54 -19.34 -6.46
CA LEU A 555 -33.05 -19.55 -5.11
C LEU A 555 -33.72 -18.28 -4.61
N LYS A 556 -34.72 -18.44 -3.74
CA LYS A 556 -35.39 -17.27 -3.16
C LYS A 556 -34.57 -16.72 -2.00
N ASN A 557 -34.58 -15.42 -1.78
CA ASN A 557 -33.84 -14.73 -0.70
C ASN A 557 -33.96 -15.41 0.68
N PHE A 558 -35.13 -15.95 1.04
CA PHE A 558 -35.33 -16.59 2.35
C PHE A 558 -34.83 -18.04 2.45
N LEU A 559 -34.48 -18.66 1.33
CA LEU A 559 -33.87 -19.99 1.23
C LEU A 559 -32.38 -19.92 0.93
N ASP A 560 -31.89 -18.73 0.62
CA ASP A 560 -30.56 -18.46 0.14
C ASP A 560 -29.68 -17.96 1.30
N ASN A 561 -28.55 -18.65 1.52
CA ASN A 561 -27.54 -18.27 2.52
C ASN A 561 -26.59 -17.17 2.03
N CYS A 562 -26.66 -16.74 0.76
CA CYS A 562 -25.95 -15.61 0.18
C CYS A 562 -26.85 -14.76 -0.74
N GLN A 563 -27.86 -14.12 -0.15
CA GLN A 563 -28.90 -13.32 -0.83
C GLN A 563 -28.47 -12.28 -1.87
N ARG A 564 -27.18 -11.95 -1.99
CA ARG A 564 -26.63 -10.94 -2.91
C ARG A 564 -25.48 -11.47 -3.76
N VAL A 565 -25.11 -12.74 -3.64
CA VAL A 565 -23.95 -13.33 -4.29
C VAL A 565 -24.32 -14.71 -4.80
N GLN A 566 -24.33 -14.85 -6.13
CA GLN A 566 -24.76 -16.07 -6.78
C GLN A 566 -24.00 -17.30 -6.28
N ASN A 567 -24.70 -18.21 -5.60
CA ASN A 567 -24.12 -19.42 -5.04
C ASN A 567 -25.11 -20.59 -5.08
N ARG A 568 -25.40 -21.04 -6.31
CA ARG A 568 -26.34 -22.14 -6.59
C ARG A 568 -26.10 -23.44 -5.82
N ASP A 569 -24.88 -23.67 -5.36
CA ASP A 569 -24.50 -24.86 -4.59
C ASP A 569 -24.81 -24.74 -3.09
N GLN A 570 -25.04 -23.52 -2.59
CA GLN A 570 -25.37 -23.19 -1.20
C GLN A 570 -24.39 -23.84 -0.21
N LEU A 571 -23.11 -23.88 -0.57
CA LEU A 571 -22.08 -24.42 0.29
C LEU A 571 -21.95 -23.53 1.54
N ASP A 572 -21.90 -24.16 2.71
CA ASP A 572 -21.74 -23.54 4.02
C ASP A 572 -20.89 -24.52 4.86
N ARG A 573 -19.58 -24.31 4.83
CA ARG A 573 -18.58 -25.24 5.33
C ARG A 573 -18.52 -25.27 6.84
N ASP A 574 -18.69 -24.13 7.49
CA ASP A 574 -18.54 -23.98 8.93
C ASP A 574 -19.89 -24.04 9.68
N GLY A 575 -21.00 -23.94 8.95
CA GLY A 575 -22.36 -24.14 9.43
C GLY A 575 -22.91 -22.95 10.22
N ASP A 576 -22.43 -21.74 9.94
CA ASP A 576 -22.83 -20.52 10.63
C ASP A 576 -24.12 -19.88 10.06
N GLY A 577 -24.54 -20.33 8.87
CA GLY A 577 -25.73 -19.88 8.16
C GLY A 577 -25.49 -18.85 7.06
N VAL A 578 -24.25 -18.45 6.82
CA VAL A 578 -23.77 -17.65 5.69
C VAL A 578 -23.05 -18.60 4.73
N GLY A 579 -23.26 -18.46 3.42
CA GLY A 579 -22.64 -19.36 2.45
C GLY A 579 -21.19 -19.00 2.14
N ASP A 580 -20.35 -19.99 1.80
CA ASP A 580 -18.92 -19.83 1.49
C ASP A 580 -18.63 -18.70 0.47
N ALA A 581 -19.57 -18.42 -0.45
CA ALA A 581 -19.43 -17.40 -1.48
C ALA A 581 -19.53 -15.95 -0.98
N CYS A 582 -20.23 -15.73 0.12
CA CYS A 582 -20.44 -14.41 0.72
C CYS A 582 -19.98 -14.34 2.19
N ASP A 583 -19.33 -15.40 2.66
CA ASP A 583 -18.80 -15.50 4.00
C ASP A 583 -17.38 -14.90 4.05
N SER A 584 -17.20 -13.89 4.89
CA SER A 584 -15.93 -13.24 5.19
C SER A 584 -14.97 -14.16 5.97
N CYS A 585 -15.45 -15.25 6.58
CA CYS A 585 -14.65 -16.28 7.22
C CYS A 585 -15.14 -17.71 6.93
N PRO A 586 -14.99 -18.23 5.68
CA PRO A 586 -15.56 -19.52 5.24
C PRO A 586 -15.18 -20.78 6.04
N ASP A 587 -14.22 -20.67 6.96
CA ASP A 587 -13.72 -21.78 7.77
C ASP A 587 -13.98 -21.57 9.29
N ILE A 588 -14.52 -20.43 9.72
CA ILE A 588 -14.68 -20.03 11.14
C ILE A 588 -16.05 -19.37 11.38
N PRO A 589 -16.96 -20.01 12.16
CA PRO A 589 -18.33 -19.53 12.29
C PRO A 589 -18.45 -18.08 12.81
N ASN A 590 -19.02 -17.20 12.01
CA ASN A 590 -19.22 -15.77 12.27
C ASN A 590 -20.55 -15.24 11.67
N PRO A 591 -21.73 -15.66 12.19
CA PRO A 591 -23.03 -15.36 11.56
C PRO A 591 -23.38 -13.87 11.43
N ASN A 592 -22.65 -13.00 12.13
CA ASN A 592 -22.85 -11.55 12.10
C ASN A 592 -22.00 -10.84 11.02
N GLN A 593 -21.06 -11.54 10.37
CA GLN A 593 -20.21 -11.03 9.29
C GLN A 593 -19.62 -9.65 9.62
N SER A 594 -19.15 -9.50 10.86
CA SER A 594 -18.53 -8.27 11.35
C SER A 594 -17.14 -8.13 10.75
N ASP A 595 -16.87 -6.97 10.16
CA ASP A 595 -15.62 -6.55 9.54
C ASP A 595 -15.39 -5.08 9.94
N VAL A 596 -14.58 -4.85 10.98
CA VAL A 596 -14.41 -3.51 11.58
C VAL A 596 -13.51 -2.61 10.73
N ASP A 597 -12.47 -3.16 10.12
CA ASP A 597 -11.50 -2.42 9.31
C ASP A 597 -11.78 -2.48 7.80
N ASN A 598 -12.86 -3.12 7.37
CA ASN A 598 -13.39 -3.10 5.99
C ASN A 598 -12.41 -3.66 4.95
N ASP A 599 -11.63 -4.67 5.32
CA ASP A 599 -10.65 -5.34 4.46
C ASP A 599 -11.21 -6.58 3.73
N LEU A 600 -12.50 -6.90 3.96
CA LEU A 600 -13.24 -8.07 3.46
C LEU A 600 -12.92 -9.39 4.19
N VAL A 601 -12.10 -9.35 5.24
CA VAL A 601 -11.81 -10.47 6.14
C VAL A 601 -12.57 -10.25 7.45
N GLY A 602 -13.39 -11.23 7.84
CA GLY A 602 -14.23 -11.06 9.02
C GLY A 602 -13.40 -11.07 10.33
N ASP A 603 -13.84 -10.31 11.34
CA ASP A 603 -13.16 -10.15 12.64
C ASP A 603 -12.80 -11.49 13.33
N SER A 604 -13.51 -12.57 12.99
CA SER A 604 -13.32 -13.89 13.59
C SER A 604 -12.10 -14.63 13.03
N CYS A 605 -11.70 -14.33 11.79
CA CYS A 605 -10.57 -14.92 11.09
C CYS A 605 -9.49 -13.88 10.74
N ASP A 606 -9.76 -12.59 10.93
CA ASP A 606 -8.80 -11.53 10.79
C ASP A 606 -7.73 -11.62 11.90
N THR A 607 -6.49 -11.76 11.44
CA THR A 607 -5.29 -11.85 12.27
C THR A 607 -4.44 -10.58 12.22
N ASN A 608 -4.72 -9.69 11.26
CA ASN A 608 -3.96 -8.48 10.98
C ASN A 608 -2.43 -8.73 10.85
N GLN A 609 -2.05 -9.97 10.52
CA GLN A 609 -0.67 -10.43 10.35
C GLN A 609 -0.39 -10.56 8.86
N ASP A 610 0.28 -9.55 8.34
CA ASP A 610 0.73 -9.42 6.95
C ASP A 610 2.25 -9.19 7.00
N SER A 611 3.00 -10.22 6.62
CA SER A 611 4.46 -10.28 6.77
C SER A 611 5.21 -9.48 5.72
N ASP A 612 4.65 -9.30 4.52
CA ASP A 612 5.31 -8.60 3.42
C ASP A 612 4.74 -7.20 3.15
N GLY A 613 3.57 -6.90 3.72
CA GLY A 613 2.90 -5.61 3.74
C GLY A 613 2.02 -5.32 2.53
N ASP A 614 1.60 -6.34 1.77
CA ASP A 614 0.86 -6.19 0.52
C ASP A 614 -0.65 -5.98 0.70
N GLY A 615 -1.18 -6.23 1.91
CA GLY A 615 -2.58 -6.05 2.28
C GLY A 615 -3.37 -7.35 2.47
N HIS A 616 -2.78 -8.50 2.16
CA HIS A 616 -3.36 -9.81 2.43
C HIS A 616 -2.71 -10.39 3.68
N GLN A 617 -3.52 -10.94 4.58
CA GLN A 617 -2.96 -11.60 5.76
C GLN A 617 -2.28 -12.93 5.38
N ASP A 618 -1.22 -13.31 6.09
CA ASP A 618 -0.38 -14.50 5.84
C ASP A 618 -1.17 -15.81 5.65
N THR A 619 -2.39 -15.90 6.19
CA THR A 619 -3.24 -17.10 6.11
C THR A 619 -4.15 -17.15 4.87
N LYS A 620 -4.27 -16.03 4.16
CA LYS A 620 -5.08 -15.85 2.94
C LYS A 620 -4.24 -15.42 1.74
N ASP A 621 -2.98 -15.08 1.97
CA ASP A 621 -2.01 -14.74 0.95
C ASP A 621 -1.44 -16.01 0.26
N ASN A 622 -1.50 -16.06 -1.07
CA ASN A 622 -0.90 -17.13 -1.88
C ASN A 622 0.63 -16.99 -2.03
N CYS A 623 1.21 -15.84 -1.67
CA CYS A 623 2.65 -15.59 -1.57
C CYS A 623 3.05 -14.83 -0.27
N PRO A 624 2.95 -15.44 0.94
CA PRO A 624 3.10 -14.76 2.26
C PRO A 624 4.40 -13.98 2.55
N LEU A 625 5.39 -13.98 1.67
CA LEU A 625 6.68 -13.32 1.83
C LEU A 625 7.05 -12.45 0.62
N VAL A 626 6.23 -12.42 -0.44
CA VAL A 626 6.50 -11.75 -1.71
C VAL A 626 5.28 -10.92 -2.08
N ILE A 627 5.50 -9.61 -2.13
CA ILE A 627 4.45 -8.62 -2.34
C ILE A 627 3.67 -8.91 -3.63
N ASN A 628 2.39 -9.24 -3.53
CA ASN A 628 1.56 -9.51 -4.69
C ASN A 628 0.08 -9.18 -4.41
N SER A 629 -0.21 -7.90 -4.16
CA SER A 629 -1.56 -7.45 -3.78
C SER A 629 -2.66 -7.88 -4.76
N SER A 630 -2.34 -8.14 -6.03
CA SER A 630 -3.28 -8.66 -7.03
C SER A 630 -3.66 -10.13 -6.84
N GLN A 631 -2.87 -10.91 -6.08
CA GLN A 631 -3.07 -12.34 -5.80
C GLN A 631 -3.32 -13.17 -7.07
N LEU A 632 -2.61 -12.84 -8.16
CA LEU A 632 -2.70 -13.57 -9.42
C LEU A 632 -2.19 -15.01 -9.20
N ASP A 633 -2.93 -15.97 -9.73
CA ASP A 633 -2.69 -17.42 -9.67
C ASP A 633 -3.23 -18.00 -10.98
N THR A 634 -2.40 -17.92 -12.03
CA THR A 634 -2.80 -18.15 -13.43
C THR A 634 -3.22 -19.60 -13.68
N ASP A 635 -2.52 -20.57 -13.09
CA ASP A 635 -2.82 -22.00 -13.23
C ASP A 635 -3.76 -22.58 -12.16
N LYS A 636 -4.02 -21.82 -11.08
CA LYS A 636 -4.92 -22.15 -9.97
C LYS A 636 -4.44 -23.31 -9.12
N ASP A 637 -3.13 -23.45 -8.95
CA ASP A 637 -2.54 -24.46 -8.08
C ASP A 637 -2.45 -24.02 -6.60
N GLY A 638 -2.68 -22.72 -6.34
CA GLY A 638 -2.69 -22.10 -5.03
C GLY A 638 -1.38 -21.43 -4.63
N LEU A 639 -0.37 -21.42 -5.48
CA LEU A 639 0.78 -20.52 -5.43
C LEU A 639 0.49 -19.30 -6.31
N GLY A 640 0.91 -18.11 -5.88
CA GLY A 640 0.74 -16.91 -6.71
C GLY A 640 1.88 -16.72 -7.69
N ASP A 641 1.60 -16.13 -8.85
CA ASP A 641 2.55 -15.96 -9.96
C ASP A 641 3.88 -15.30 -9.52
N GLU A 642 3.83 -14.31 -8.62
CA GLU A 642 5.05 -13.62 -8.12
C GLU A 642 6.00 -14.52 -7.30
N CYS A 643 5.50 -15.65 -6.79
CA CYS A 643 6.28 -16.63 -6.05
C CYS A 643 6.26 -18.05 -6.64
N ASP A 644 5.65 -18.21 -7.83
CA ASP A 644 5.76 -19.39 -8.66
C ASP A 644 6.98 -19.27 -9.59
N ASP A 645 7.54 -20.41 -10.01
CA ASP A 645 8.59 -20.47 -11.03
C ASP A 645 8.03 -20.93 -12.40
N ASP A 646 6.74 -21.33 -12.49
CA ASP A 646 6.04 -21.88 -13.66
C ASP A 646 4.54 -21.48 -13.65
N ASP A 647 4.24 -20.20 -13.95
CA ASP A 647 2.92 -19.54 -13.80
C ASP A 647 1.73 -20.26 -14.49
N ASP A 648 2.00 -21.01 -15.57
CA ASP A 648 0.97 -21.70 -16.35
C ASP A 648 1.03 -23.24 -16.26
N ASN A 649 1.96 -23.77 -15.46
CA ASN A 649 2.18 -25.18 -15.17
C ASN A 649 2.36 -26.05 -16.44
N ASP A 650 2.96 -25.50 -17.50
CA ASP A 650 3.22 -26.21 -18.76
C ASP A 650 4.51 -27.06 -18.72
N GLY A 651 5.35 -26.82 -17.72
CA GLY A 651 6.62 -27.50 -17.46
C GLY A 651 7.87 -26.76 -17.96
N ILE A 652 7.73 -25.54 -18.49
CA ILE A 652 8.81 -24.62 -18.85
C ILE A 652 8.83 -23.47 -17.82
N PRO A 653 9.89 -23.33 -17.01
CA PRO A 653 9.94 -22.26 -16.02
C PRO A 653 10.06 -20.86 -16.64
N ASP A 654 9.47 -19.85 -16.00
CA ASP A 654 9.30 -18.51 -16.55
C ASP A 654 10.62 -17.82 -16.89
N VAL A 655 11.59 -17.91 -15.98
CA VAL A 655 12.86 -17.19 -16.08
C VAL A 655 14.06 -18.13 -16.16
N ILE A 656 13.98 -19.32 -15.55
CA ILE A 656 15.12 -20.22 -15.38
C ILE A 656 15.17 -21.32 -16.44
N PRO A 657 16.37 -21.79 -16.87
CA PRO A 657 16.48 -22.87 -17.85
C PRO A 657 15.81 -24.18 -17.39
N PRO A 658 15.00 -24.86 -18.23
CA PRO A 658 14.98 -24.81 -19.70
C PRO A 658 14.27 -23.60 -20.35
N GLY A 659 13.63 -22.71 -19.58
CA GLY A 659 13.12 -21.42 -20.05
C GLY A 659 14.21 -20.41 -20.45
N PRO A 660 13.87 -19.12 -20.59
CA PRO A 660 12.61 -18.49 -20.20
C PRO A 660 11.42 -18.92 -21.06
N ASP A 661 10.22 -18.91 -20.46
CA ASP A 661 8.97 -19.14 -21.17
C ASP A 661 8.64 -17.94 -22.08
N ASN A 662 8.30 -18.20 -23.34
CA ASN A 662 7.90 -17.16 -24.29
C ASN A 662 6.39 -16.82 -24.25
N CYS A 663 5.58 -17.56 -23.50
CA CYS A 663 4.17 -17.31 -23.19
C CYS A 663 3.85 -17.64 -21.72
N ARG A 664 4.48 -16.91 -20.79
CA ARG A 664 4.40 -17.10 -19.33
C ARG A 664 3.02 -17.47 -18.75
N LEU A 665 1.93 -16.88 -19.26
CA LEU A 665 0.59 -17.04 -18.69
C LEU A 665 -0.28 -18.06 -19.48
N VAL A 666 0.27 -18.70 -20.50
CA VAL A 666 -0.49 -19.42 -21.52
C VAL A 666 0.23 -20.73 -21.91
N PRO A 667 -0.31 -21.90 -21.50
CA PRO A 667 0.40 -23.17 -21.63
C PRO A 667 0.81 -23.50 -23.07
N ASN A 668 2.12 -23.54 -23.33
CA ASN A 668 2.69 -23.85 -24.64
C ASN A 668 4.01 -24.65 -24.56
N PRO A 669 3.98 -25.95 -24.16
CA PRO A 669 5.20 -26.73 -23.87
C PRO A 669 6.18 -26.91 -25.05
N ASP A 670 5.71 -26.64 -26.27
CA ASP A 670 6.51 -26.71 -27.51
C ASP A 670 7.28 -25.40 -27.79
N GLN A 671 7.00 -24.31 -27.08
CA GLN A 671 7.65 -23.00 -27.14
C GLN A 671 7.82 -22.49 -28.58
N THR A 672 6.74 -22.60 -29.38
CA THR A 672 6.74 -22.20 -30.79
C THR A 672 6.74 -20.68 -30.94
N ASP A 673 7.75 -20.17 -31.63
CA ASP A 673 7.92 -18.77 -32.00
C ASP A 673 8.47 -18.72 -33.45
N ASP A 674 7.56 -18.57 -34.42
CA ASP A 674 7.89 -18.59 -35.85
C ASP A 674 8.62 -17.31 -36.29
N ASN A 675 8.40 -16.18 -35.59
CA ASN A 675 8.89 -14.86 -35.97
C ASN A 675 10.21 -14.46 -35.24
N ASN A 676 10.58 -15.19 -34.19
CA ASN A 676 11.74 -15.02 -33.30
C ASN A 676 11.82 -13.63 -32.63
N ASP A 677 10.69 -13.05 -32.24
CA ASP A 677 10.65 -11.81 -31.46
C ASP A 677 10.75 -12.05 -29.93
N GLY A 678 10.69 -13.31 -29.50
CA GLY A 678 10.80 -13.71 -28.09
C GLY A 678 9.45 -13.84 -27.38
N VAL A 679 8.33 -13.61 -28.06
CA VAL A 679 6.97 -13.90 -27.62
C VAL A 679 6.46 -15.11 -28.40
N GLY A 680 5.82 -16.08 -27.75
CA GLY A 680 5.32 -17.28 -28.43
C GLY A 680 4.10 -16.99 -29.31
N ASP A 681 3.96 -17.76 -30.40
CA ASP A 681 2.89 -17.58 -31.39
C ASP A 681 1.47 -17.69 -30.76
N VAL A 682 1.35 -18.36 -29.61
CA VAL A 682 0.08 -18.63 -28.93
C VAL A 682 -0.42 -17.39 -28.15
N CYS A 683 0.48 -16.50 -27.74
CA CYS A 683 0.21 -15.32 -26.91
C CYS A 683 0.64 -13.99 -27.59
N GLU A 684 0.96 -14.02 -28.90
CA GLU A 684 1.56 -12.89 -29.64
C GLU A 684 0.75 -11.57 -29.61
N SER A 685 -0.58 -11.64 -29.45
CA SER A 685 -1.46 -10.45 -29.52
C SER A 685 -2.33 -10.22 -28.29
N ASP A 686 -2.28 -11.17 -27.36
CA ASP A 686 -3.15 -11.32 -26.20
C ASP A 686 -2.37 -12.21 -25.23
N PHE A 687 -1.58 -11.56 -24.37
CA PHE A 687 -0.54 -12.23 -23.58
C PHE A 687 -1.12 -13.08 -22.44
N ASP A 688 -2.28 -12.70 -21.89
CA ASP A 688 -2.97 -13.40 -20.79
C ASP A 688 -4.25 -14.16 -21.23
N GLN A 689 -4.58 -14.12 -22.53
CA GLN A 689 -5.72 -14.83 -23.14
C GLN A 689 -7.11 -14.43 -22.60
N ASP A 690 -7.26 -13.20 -22.14
CA ASP A 690 -8.55 -12.68 -21.66
C ASP A 690 -9.52 -12.25 -22.79
N LYS A 691 -9.05 -12.32 -24.05
CA LYS A 691 -9.72 -11.92 -25.32
C LYS A 691 -9.65 -10.42 -25.62
N VAL A 692 -8.92 -9.65 -24.83
CA VAL A 692 -8.62 -8.25 -25.06
C VAL A 692 -7.18 -8.17 -25.56
N ILE A 693 -6.98 -7.42 -26.65
CA ILE A 693 -5.62 -7.30 -27.21
C ILE A 693 -4.76 -6.40 -26.31
N ASP A 694 -3.50 -6.74 -26.11
CA ASP A 694 -2.55 -6.03 -25.22
C ASP A 694 -2.57 -4.50 -25.40
N ARG A 695 -2.81 -4.06 -26.64
CA ARG A 695 -2.82 -2.64 -27.01
C ARG A 695 -3.93 -1.83 -26.33
N ILE A 696 -5.10 -2.44 -26.13
CA ILE A 696 -6.25 -1.77 -25.50
C ILE A 696 -6.49 -2.27 -24.08
N ASP A 697 -5.84 -3.36 -23.71
CA ASP A 697 -5.80 -3.87 -22.36
C ASP A 697 -5.01 -2.93 -21.45
N ASN A 698 -5.55 -2.68 -20.27
CA ASN A 698 -4.91 -1.90 -19.24
C ASN A 698 -3.94 -2.73 -18.39
N CYS A 699 -4.09 -4.06 -18.36
CA CYS A 699 -3.22 -4.98 -17.66
C CYS A 699 -2.95 -6.24 -18.49
N PRO A 700 -2.11 -6.16 -19.55
CA PRO A 700 -1.82 -7.29 -20.47
C PRO A 700 -1.16 -8.53 -19.85
N GLU A 701 -0.91 -8.53 -18.55
CA GLU A 701 -0.30 -9.64 -17.82
C GLU A 701 -1.22 -10.09 -16.67
N ASN A 702 -2.53 -9.83 -16.80
CA ASN A 702 -3.53 -10.14 -15.78
C ASN A 702 -4.90 -10.35 -16.43
N ALA A 703 -5.24 -11.63 -16.64
CA ALA A 703 -6.47 -12.02 -17.31
C ALA A 703 -7.77 -11.62 -16.59
N GLU A 704 -7.69 -11.18 -15.33
CA GLU A 704 -8.84 -10.71 -14.56
C GLU A 704 -9.15 -9.22 -14.80
N VAL A 705 -8.23 -8.44 -15.38
CA VAL A 705 -8.29 -6.97 -15.43
C VAL A 705 -8.09 -6.41 -16.84
N THR A 706 -9.15 -6.43 -17.64
CA THR A 706 -9.12 -5.93 -19.03
C THR A 706 -9.12 -4.39 -19.18
N LEU A 707 -10.03 -3.69 -18.51
CA LEU A 707 -10.34 -2.27 -18.71
C LEU A 707 -10.61 -1.59 -17.38
N THR A 708 -10.55 -0.26 -17.37
CA THR A 708 -10.92 0.49 -16.18
C THR A 708 -12.42 0.40 -15.93
N ASP A 709 -12.77 -0.20 -14.78
CA ASP A 709 -14.14 -0.37 -14.34
C ASP A 709 -14.27 -0.16 -12.83
N PHE A 710 -15.08 0.83 -12.44
CA PHE A 710 -15.47 1.10 -11.06
C PHE A 710 -16.98 0.88 -10.81
N ARG A 711 -17.71 0.16 -11.68
CA ARG A 711 -19.14 -0.15 -11.46
C ARG A 711 -19.36 -0.97 -10.20
N ALA A 712 -18.46 -1.93 -9.95
CA ALA A 712 -18.41 -2.65 -8.69
C ALA A 712 -17.41 -1.95 -7.75
N TYR A 713 -17.92 -1.38 -6.67
CA TYR A 713 -17.09 -0.71 -5.66
C TYR A 713 -17.60 -1.00 -4.25
N GLN A 714 -16.69 -0.92 -3.29
CA GLN A 714 -16.96 -0.92 -1.86
C GLN A 714 -17.11 0.53 -1.40
N THR A 715 -18.20 0.82 -0.68
CA THR A 715 -18.36 2.11 0.00
C THR A 715 -17.81 2.00 1.42
N VAL A 716 -16.81 2.81 1.76
CA VAL A 716 -16.18 2.81 3.08
C VAL A 716 -16.48 4.13 3.78
N VAL A 717 -17.11 4.06 4.96
CA VAL A 717 -17.44 5.23 5.79
C VAL A 717 -16.35 5.43 6.84
N LEU A 718 -15.69 6.59 6.83
CA LEU A 718 -14.53 6.87 7.69
C LEU A 718 -14.90 7.53 9.02
N ASP A 719 -16.14 7.96 9.20
CA ASP A 719 -16.70 8.45 10.47
C ASP A 719 -18.12 7.92 10.74
N PRO A 720 -18.28 6.64 11.13
CA PRO A 720 -19.60 6.06 11.40
C PRO A 720 -20.30 6.66 12.62
N GLU A 721 -19.59 7.42 13.47
CA GLU A 721 -20.13 8.08 14.66
C GLU A 721 -20.43 9.58 14.44
N GLY A 722 -20.31 10.08 13.20
CA GLY A 722 -20.41 11.49 12.83
C GLY A 722 -21.76 12.16 13.17
N ASP A 723 -21.72 13.49 13.31
CA ASP A 723 -22.90 14.32 13.63
C ASP A 723 -23.75 14.66 12.39
N ALA A 724 -23.17 14.63 11.18
CA ALA A 724 -23.90 14.89 9.93
C ALA A 724 -24.75 13.66 9.54
N GLN A 725 -24.21 12.44 9.68
CA GLN A 725 -24.86 11.17 9.33
C GLN A 725 -25.43 11.18 7.91
N ILE A 726 -24.69 11.78 6.98
CA ILE A 726 -25.02 11.78 5.56
C ILE A 726 -23.92 11.01 4.86
N ASP A 727 -24.24 9.81 4.42
CA ASP A 727 -23.33 8.98 3.63
C ASP A 727 -23.15 9.59 2.24
N PRO A 728 -21.98 9.41 1.62
CA PRO A 728 -21.76 9.86 0.25
C PRO A 728 -22.68 9.08 -0.72
N ASN A 729 -23.29 9.83 -1.65
CA ASN A 729 -24.04 9.23 -2.75
C ASN A 729 -23.17 9.20 -4.00
N TRP A 730 -22.82 7.99 -4.45
CA TRP A 730 -21.97 7.74 -5.61
C TRP A 730 -22.80 7.34 -6.82
N VAL A 731 -22.58 8.01 -7.94
CA VAL A 731 -23.19 7.69 -9.24
C VAL A 731 -22.08 7.31 -10.20
N VAL A 732 -22.15 6.12 -10.78
CA VAL A 732 -21.15 5.62 -11.72
C VAL A 732 -21.68 5.74 -13.15
N LEU A 733 -20.93 6.46 -14.00
CA LEU A 733 -21.22 6.73 -15.40
C LEU A 733 -20.11 6.17 -16.29
N ASN A 734 -20.25 6.31 -17.61
CA ASN A 734 -19.24 5.88 -18.59
C ASN A 734 -18.73 4.45 -18.35
N GLN A 735 -19.65 3.53 -18.02
CA GLN A 735 -19.35 2.11 -17.77
C GLN A 735 -18.27 1.87 -16.69
N GLY A 736 -18.16 2.75 -15.68
CA GLY A 736 -17.17 2.60 -14.61
C GLY A 736 -15.95 3.52 -14.74
N MET A 737 -15.87 4.34 -15.79
CA MET A 737 -14.77 5.29 -15.98
C MET A 737 -15.11 6.71 -15.50
N GLU A 738 -16.30 6.93 -14.95
CA GLU A 738 -16.67 8.22 -14.37
C GLU A 738 -17.48 8.00 -13.09
N ILE A 739 -17.15 8.76 -12.05
CA ILE A 739 -17.84 8.73 -10.77
C ILE A 739 -18.24 10.15 -10.41
N VAL A 740 -19.48 10.34 -9.99
CA VAL A 740 -20.02 11.60 -9.50
C VAL A 740 -20.49 11.42 -8.07
N GLN A 741 -20.14 12.36 -7.20
CA GLN A 741 -20.62 12.39 -5.82
C GLN A 741 -21.47 13.65 -5.62
N THR A 742 -22.70 13.50 -5.14
CA THR A 742 -23.72 14.57 -5.17
C THR A 742 -24.07 15.17 -3.81
N MET A 743 -23.60 14.59 -2.70
CA MET A 743 -24.03 14.98 -1.34
C MET A 743 -22.90 15.62 -0.54
N ASN A 744 -23.21 16.70 0.18
CA ASN A 744 -22.30 17.14 1.24
C ASN A 744 -22.34 16.11 2.39
N SER A 745 -21.29 15.28 2.47
CA SER A 745 -21.30 14.01 3.21
C SER A 745 -20.14 13.89 4.20
N ASP A 746 -20.30 12.95 5.15
CA ASP A 746 -19.22 12.47 6.01
C ASP A 746 -18.06 11.91 5.17
N PRO A 747 -16.82 11.84 5.71
CA PRO A 747 -15.68 11.36 4.95
C PRO A 747 -15.90 9.92 4.48
N GLY A 748 -15.77 9.69 3.19
CA GLY A 748 -16.05 8.39 2.60
C GLY A 748 -15.22 8.09 1.37
N LEU A 749 -15.15 6.81 1.06
CA LEU A 749 -14.42 6.25 -0.07
C LEU A 749 -15.35 5.42 -0.94
N ALA A 750 -15.16 5.50 -2.25
CA ALA A 750 -15.60 4.47 -3.17
C ALA A 750 -14.35 3.76 -3.71
N VAL A 751 -14.18 2.50 -3.33
CA VAL A 751 -12.98 1.70 -3.60
C VAL A 751 -13.33 0.59 -4.58
N GLY A 752 -12.64 0.52 -5.72
CA GLY A 752 -12.78 -0.61 -6.64
C GLY A 752 -12.30 -1.91 -5.99
N TYR A 753 -12.81 -3.06 -6.43
CA TYR A 753 -12.38 -4.35 -5.87
C TYR A 753 -11.00 -4.81 -6.39
N THR A 754 -10.62 -4.39 -7.59
CA THR A 754 -9.35 -4.75 -8.21
C THR A 754 -8.16 -4.19 -7.42
N ALA A 755 -7.21 -5.06 -7.08
CA ALA A 755 -5.98 -4.71 -6.38
C ALA A 755 -4.77 -4.74 -7.34
N PHE A 756 -3.75 -3.94 -7.03
CA PHE A 756 -2.59 -3.75 -7.91
C PHE A 756 -1.28 -3.80 -7.12
N SER A 757 -0.30 -4.51 -7.66
CA SER A 757 1.09 -4.55 -7.16
C SER A 757 1.93 -3.39 -7.69
N GLY A 758 1.60 -2.85 -8.87
CA GLY A 758 2.20 -1.63 -9.43
C GLY A 758 1.26 -0.98 -10.44
N VAL A 759 1.07 0.34 -10.33
CA VAL A 759 -0.04 0.99 -11.04
C VAL A 759 0.28 2.42 -11.47
N ASP A 760 -0.17 2.76 -12.67
CA ASP A 760 -0.36 4.14 -13.11
C ASP A 760 -1.86 4.45 -13.09
N PHE A 761 -2.27 5.47 -12.32
CA PHE A 761 -3.67 5.85 -12.16
C PHE A 761 -3.88 7.32 -12.48
N GLU A 762 -4.80 7.62 -13.39
CA GLU A 762 -5.09 8.96 -13.86
C GLU A 762 -6.59 9.20 -13.98
N GLY A 763 -6.96 10.48 -13.92
CA GLY A 763 -8.35 10.88 -13.99
C GLY A 763 -8.49 12.40 -13.97
N THR A 764 -9.71 12.85 -14.27
CA THR A 764 -10.06 14.26 -14.33
C THR A 764 -10.88 14.63 -13.11
N PHE A 765 -10.36 15.56 -12.32
CA PHE A 765 -10.99 16.12 -11.13
C PHE A 765 -11.70 17.42 -11.48
N HIS A 766 -12.99 17.50 -11.18
CA HIS A 766 -13.79 18.70 -11.39
C HIS A 766 -14.84 18.84 -10.27
N VAL A 767 -15.05 20.06 -9.77
CA VAL A 767 -16.12 20.36 -8.81
C VAL A 767 -17.14 21.23 -9.53
N ASN A 768 -18.32 20.66 -9.85
CA ASN A 768 -19.34 21.32 -10.68
C ASN A 768 -20.28 22.23 -9.86
N THR A 769 -19.76 22.85 -8.81
CA THR A 769 -20.49 23.81 -8.01
C THR A 769 -19.59 24.96 -7.57
N VAL A 770 -20.23 26.03 -7.10
CA VAL A 770 -19.59 27.16 -6.41
C VAL A 770 -19.89 27.15 -4.91
N THR A 771 -20.57 26.09 -4.45
CA THR A 771 -20.92 25.85 -3.05
C THR A 771 -19.86 24.97 -2.40
N ASP A 772 -19.62 25.26 -1.13
CA ASP A 772 -18.58 24.63 -0.32
C ASP A 772 -17.14 24.87 -0.80
N ASP A 773 -16.17 24.48 0.02
CA ASP A 773 -14.74 24.70 -0.25
C ASP A 773 -13.84 23.58 0.30
N ASP A 774 -14.42 22.39 0.46
CA ASP A 774 -13.94 21.27 1.25
C ASP A 774 -13.09 20.26 0.45
N TYR A 775 -12.91 19.04 0.98
CA TYR A 775 -11.93 18.08 0.50
C TYR A 775 -12.51 17.13 -0.55
N ALA A 776 -11.73 16.93 -1.61
CA ALA A 776 -11.93 15.88 -2.58
C ALA A 776 -10.59 15.32 -3.05
N GLY A 777 -10.58 14.13 -3.62
CA GLY A 777 -9.36 13.50 -4.09
C GLY A 777 -9.54 12.03 -4.45
N PHE A 778 -8.45 11.28 -4.39
CA PHE A 778 -8.44 9.86 -4.71
C PHE A 778 -7.51 9.10 -3.77
N ILE A 779 -7.70 7.78 -3.71
CA ILE A 779 -6.89 6.87 -2.91
C ILE A 779 -6.19 5.85 -3.80
N PHE A 780 -5.12 5.28 -3.26
CA PHE A 780 -4.40 4.18 -3.86
C PHE A 780 -3.70 3.36 -2.79
N GLY A 781 -3.38 2.11 -3.11
CA GLY A 781 -2.82 1.17 -2.15
C GLY A 781 -3.72 0.98 -0.94
N TYR A 782 -5.04 0.94 -1.16
CA TYR A 782 -6.02 0.66 -0.13
C TYR A 782 -5.98 -0.84 0.20
N GLN A 783 -5.70 -1.15 1.45
CA GLN A 783 -5.72 -2.50 1.99
C GLN A 783 -6.96 -2.64 2.88
N ASP A 784 -7.03 -1.74 3.87
CA ASP A 784 -8.11 -1.65 4.85
C ASP A 784 -8.44 -0.17 5.14
N SER A 785 -9.54 0.11 5.85
CA SER A 785 -10.00 1.45 6.22
C SER A 785 -9.07 2.22 7.17
N SER A 786 -8.03 1.56 7.67
CA SER A 786 -6.94 2.12 8.44
C SER A 786 -5.64 2.24 7.65
N SER A 787 -5.51 1.61 6.48
CA SER A 787 -4.25 1.45 5.72
C SER A 787 -4.45 1.79 4.24
N PHE A 788 -4.17 3.04 3.87
CA PHE A 788 -4.26 3.49 2.48
C PHE A 788 -3.48 4.79 2.25
N TYR A 789 -3.07 5.05 1.01
CA TYR A 789 -2.60 6.37 0.62
C TYR A 789 -3.76 7.20 0.09
N VAL A 790 -3.73 8.49 0.39
CA VAL A 790 -4.75 9.43 -0.09
C VAL A 790 -4.09 10.69 -0.62
N VAL A 791 -4.52 11.09 -1.81
CA VAL A 791 -4.25 12.43 -2.34
C VAL A 791 -5.53 13.23 -2.20
N MET A 792 -5.46 14.32 -1.45
CA MET A 792 -6.61 15.17 -1.14
C MET A 792 -6.31 16.63 -1.43
N TRP A 793 -7.31 17.38 -1.83
CA TRP A 793 -7.18 18.78 -2.20
C TRP A 793 -8.36 19.59 -1.65
N LYS A 794 -8.04 20.63 -0.88
CA LYS A 794 -9.01 21.60 -0.36
C LYS A 794 -8.86 22.96 -1.05
N GLN A 795 -9.97 23.69 -1.20
CA GLN A 795 -9.99 25.01 -1.83
C GLN A 795 -9.49 26.12 -0.88
N THR A 796 -10.01 26.22 0.34
CA THR A 796 -9.63 27.28 1.31
C THR A 796 -9.05 26.72 2.61
N GLU A 797 -8.54 27.61 3.47
CA GLU A 797 -8.06 27.22 4.81
C GLU A 797 -9.24 27.19 5.80
N GLN A 798 -9.40 26.09 6.53
CA GLN A 798 -10.48 25.94 7.51
C GLN A 798 -10.09 25.06 8.69
N THR A 799 -10.47 25.50 9.90
CA THR A 799 -10.44 24.63 11.08
C THR A 799 -11.70 23.78 11.10
N TYR A 800 -11.55 22.47 11.28
CA TYR A 800 -12.69 21.57 11.41
C TYR A 800 -13.58 21.99 12.59
N TRP A 801 -14.91 21.93 12.43
CA TRP A 801 -15.85 22.47 13.41
C TRP A 801 -15.87 21.67 14.72
N GLN A 802 -15.58 20.37 14.69
CA GLN A 802 -15.39 19.56 15.89
C GLN A 802 -13.94 19.63 16.37
N ALA A 803 -13.74 20.25 17.54
CA ALA A 803 -12.41 20.38 18.15
C ALA A 803 -11.94 19.11 18.90
N THR A 804 -12.78 18.08 18.97
CA THR A 804 -12.49 16.77 19.55
C THR A 804 -12.30 15.74 18.45
N PRO A 805 -11.36 14.78 18.60
CA PRO A 805 -10.47 14.56 19.76
C PRO A 805 -9.30 15.55 19.84
N PHE A 806 -8.99 16.26 18.76
CA PHE A 806 -8.04 17.38 18.74
C PHE A 806 -8.45 18.40 17.68
N ARG A 807 -7.90 19.61 17.78
CA ARG A 807 -8.20 20.69 16.83
C ARG A 807 -7.48 20.47 15.50
N ALA A 808 -8.22 20.00 14.49
CA ALA A 808 -7.73 19.84 13.12
C ALA A 808 -7.82 21.16 12.34
N VAL A 809 -6.74 21.52 11.65
CA VAL A 809 -6.66 22.68 10.76
C VAL A 809 -6.24 22.19 9.38
N ALA A 810 -7.04 22.51 8.37
CA ALA A 810 -6.78 22.21 6.97
C ALA A 810 -6.25 23.46 6.27
N GLU A 811 -5.14 23.31 5.55
CA GLU A 811 -4.61 24.30 4.62
C GLU A 811 -5.00 23.92 3.18
N PRO A 812 -5.16 24.90 2.27
CA PRO A 812 -5.42 24.62 0.87
C PRO A 812 -4.21 23.98 0.17
N GLY A 813 -4.44 23.47 -1.04
CA GLY A 813 -3.40 22.79 -1.81
C GLY A 813 -3.43 21.28 -1.66
N ILE A 814 -2.76 20.63 -2.61
CA ILE A 814 -2.75 19.18 -2.75
C ILE A 814 -1.87 18.58 -1.65
N GLN A 815 -2.37 17.53 -1.02
CA GLN A 815 -1.71 16.82 0.07
C GLN A 815 -1.68 15.34 -0.26
N LEU A 816 -0.50 14.72 -0.21
CA LEU A 816 -0.32 13.28 -0.29
C LEU A 816 -0.05 12.78 1.13
N LYS A 817 -0.92 11.91 1.63
CA LYS A 817 -0.83 11.35 2.98
C LYS A 817 -0.82 9.83 2.94
N ALA A 818 -0.09 9.23 3.89
CA ALA A 818 -0.19 7.82 4.23
C ALA A 818 -1.06 7.68 5.49
N VAL A 819 -2.13 6.91 5.39
CA VAL A 819 -3.01 6.56 6.51
C VAL A 819 -2.56 5.20 7.02
N LYS A 820 -2.15 5.15 8.29
CA LYS A 820 -1.92 3.90 9.03
C LYS A 820 -2.47 4.10 10.43
N SER A 821 -3.79 3.96 10.54
CA SER A 821 -4.56 4.31 11.73
C SER A 821 -4.55 3.19 12.75
N ARG A 822 -4.16 3.52 13.97
CA ARG A 822 -4.30 2.60 15.10
C ARG A 822 -5.74 2.46 15.60
N SER A 823 -6.58 3.47 15.38
CA SER A 823 -7.94 3.50 15.93
C SER A 823 -9.00 2.98 14.95
N GLY A 824 -8.66 2.89 13.66
CA GLY A 824 -9.64 2.72 12.60
C GLY A 824 -10.55 3.94 12.39
N PRO A 825 -11.61 3.75 11.58
CA PRO A 825 -12.67 4.74 11.33
C PRO A 825 -13.26 5.35 12.61
N GLY A 826 -13.59 6.65 12.56
CA GLY A 826 -14.16 7.41 13.66
C GLY A 826 -13.48 8.75 13.89
N GLU A 827 -13.76 9.39 15.05
CA GLU A 827 -13.40 10.79 15.29
C GLU A 827 -11.89 11.10 15.18
N HIS A 828 -11.03 10.14 15.58
CA HIS A 828 -9.57 10.30 15.52
C HIS A 828 -9.05 10.33 14.09
N LEU A 829 -9.45 9.37 13.27
CA LEU A 829 -9.03 9.29 11.87
C LEU A 829 -9.62 10.46 11.08
N ARG A 830 -10.91 10.78 11.27
CA ARG A 830 -11.57 11.94 10.66
C ARG A 830 -10.80 13.25 10.87
N ASN A 831 -10.51 13.61 12.12
CA ASN A 831 -9.79 14.85 12.41
C ASN A 831 -8.36 14.81 11.86
N SER A 832 -7.75 13.63 11.78
CA SER A 832 -6.42 13.42 11.21
C SER A 832 -6.39 13.58 9.70
N LEU A 833 -7.40 13.09 8.99
CA LEU A 833 -7.59 13.30 7.56
C LEU A 833 -7.80 14.79 7.24
N TRP A 834 -8.61 15.49 8.03
CA TRP A 834 -8.80 16.93 7.87
C TRP A 834 -7.52 17.73 8.14
N HIS A 835 -6.73 17.33 9.14
CA HIS A 835 -5.57 18.12 9.55
C HIS A 835 -4.44 18.08 8.50
N THR A 836 -3.93 19.25 8.13
CA THR A 836 -2.69 19.36 7.36
C THR A 836 -1.48 19.17 8.25
N GLY A 837 -0.89 17.98 8.21
CA GLY A 837 0.31 17.63 8.95
C GLY A 837 0.27 16.19 9.45
N ASP A 838 1.28 15.82 10.24
CA ASP A 838 1.35 14.50 10.86
C ASP A 838 0.46 14.43 12.11
N THR A 839 -0.15 13.27 12.29
CA THR A 839 -0.92 12.90 13.46
C THR A 839 -0.45 11.52 13.92
N ASN A 840 0.10 11.48 15.14
CA ASN A 840 0.74 10.27 15.65
C ASN A 840 -0.23 9.08 15.64
N ASP A 841 0.26 7.93 15.20
CA ASP A 841 -0.48 6.66 15.12
C ASP A 841 -1.77 6.75 14.27
N GLN A 842 -1.87 7.73 13.35
CA GLN A 842 -3.06 7.98 12.53
C GLN A 842 -2.70 8.24 11.06
N VAL A 843 -2.17 9.42 10.75
CA VAL A 843 -1.92 9.89 9.37
C VAL A 843 -0.60 10.64 9.30
N ARG A 844 0.20 10.35 8.27
CA ARG A 844 1.47 11.03 7.97
C ARG A 844 1.37 11.79 6.66
N LEU A 845 1.79 13.06 6.65
CA LEU A 845 1.87 13.89 5.46
C LEU A 845 3.19 13.62 4.73
N LEU A 846 3.13 12.95 3.58
CA LEU A 846 4.30 12.63 2.78
C LEU A 846 4.75 13.82 1.94
N TRP A 847 3.79 14.51 1.33
CA TRP A 847 4.04 15.68 0.50
C TRP A 847 2.87 16.65 0.53
N LYS A 848 3.19 17.94 0.37
CA LYS A 848 2.20 19.01 0.22
C LYS A 848 2.68 20.00 -0.84
N ASP A 849 1.76 20.47 -1.67
CA ASP A 849 2.04 21.51 -2.66
C ASP A 849 2.58 22.79 -1.97
N PRO A 850 3.84 23.18 -2.22
CA PRO A 850 4.44 24.36 -1.61
C PRO A 850 3.79 25.67 -2.03
N ARG A 851 3.02 25.68 -3.12
CA ARG A 851 2.29 26.87 -3.59
C ARG A 851 1.07 27.16 -2.75
N ASN A 852 0.54 26.15 -2.03
CA ASN A 852 -0.63 26.29 -1.15
C ASN A 852 -1.87 26.84 -1.89
N VAL A 853 -2.11 26.37 -3.12
CA VAL A 853 -3.20 26.83 -4.00
C VAL A 853 -4.32 25.79 -4.00
N GLY A 854 -5.51 26.19 -3.58
CA GLY A 854 -6.71 25.37 -3.66
C GLY A 854 -7.23 25.21 -5.10
N TRP A 855 -8.11 24.23 -5.30
CA TRP A 855 -8.83 24.05 -6.56
C TRP A 855 -9.79 25.22 -6.80
N LYS A 856 -10.15 25.46 -8.07
CA LYS A 856 -11.08 26.52 -8.48
C LYS A 856 -12.42 25.92 -8.89
N ASP A 857 -13.50 26.64 -8.59
CA ASP A 857 -14.86 26.24 -8.96
C ASP A 857 -14.99 26.03 -10.47
N LYS A 858 -15.62 24.92 -10.87
CA LYS A 858 -15.91 24.59 -12.28
C LYS A 858 -14.67 24.65 -13.18
N VAL A 859 -13.52 24.21 -12.65
CA VAL A 859 -12.28 24.04 -13.40
C VAL A 859 -11.86 22.58 -13.35
N SER A 860 -11.55 22.02 -14.51
CA SER A 860 -11.05 20.66 -14.62
C SER A 860 -9.54 20.58 -14.43
N TYR A 861 -9.12 19.56 -13.70
CA TYR A 861 -7.73 19.23 -13.45
C TYR A 861 -7.48 17.77 -13.80
N ARG A 862 -6.37 17.45 -14.46
CA ARG A 862 -5.96 16.05 -14.68
C ARG A 862 -4.94 15.66 -13.62
N TRP A 863 -5.14 14.55 -12.92
CA TRP A 863 -4.09 13.95 -12.10
C TRP A 863 -3.46 12.77 -12.84
N TYR A 864 -2.20 12.50 -12.52
CA TYR A 864 -1.46 11.34 -12.98
C TYR A 864 -0.60 10.82 -11.81
N LEU A 865 -0.97 9.65 -11.29
CA LEU A 865 -0.29 8.93 -10.21
C LEU A 865 0.56 7.80 -10.81
N GLN A 866 1.77 7.66 -10.30
CA GLN A 866 2.61 6.49 -10.52
C GLN A 866 2.97 5.91 -9.16
N HIS A 867 2.70 4.63 -8.95
CA HIS A 867 2.99 3.91 -7.71
C HIS A 867 3.75 2.62 -8.04
N ARG A 868 4.93 2.43 -7.42
CA ARG A 868 5.75 1.21 -7.50
C ARG A 868 6.09 0.71 -6.08
N PRO A 869 5.17 -0.02 -5.44
CA PRO A 869 5.33 -0.66 -4.14
C PRO A 869 6.66 -1.38 -3.88
N GLN A 870 7.18 -2.11 -4.87
CA GLN A 870 8.43 -2.87 -4.81
C GLN A 870 9.62 -2.05 -4.33
N VAL A 871 9.64 -0.74 -4.64
CA VAL A 871 10.66 0.21 -4.18
C VAL A 871 10.07 1.39 -3.40
N GLY A 872 8.76 1.36 -3.13
CA GLY A 872 8.02 2.44 -2.49
C GLY A 872 7.94 3.74 -3.30
N TYR A 873 8.13 3.70 -4.62
CA TYR A 873 8.09 4.92 -5.44
C TYR A 873 6.65 5.45 -5.55
N ILE A 874 6.46 6.72 -5.26
CA ILE A 874 5.20 7.44 -5.44
C ILE A 874 5.50 8.77 -6.14
N ARG A 875 4.79 9.05 -7.23
CA ARG A 875 4.80 10.37 -7.88
C ARG A 875 3.41 10.76 -8.37
N ALA A 876 2.93 11.92 -7.94
CA ALA A 876 1.66 12.50 -8.36
C ALA A 876 1.87 13.83 -9.07
N ARG A 877 1.29 13.98 -10.26
CA ARG A 877 1.36 15.17 -11.10
C ARG A 877 -0.05 15.69 -11.39
N PHE A 878 -0.21 17.00 -11.40
CA PHE A 878 -1.49 17.67 -11.58
C PHE A 878 -1.39 18.71 -12.67
N TYR A 879 -2.38 18.74 -13.56
CA TYR A 879 -2.45 19.63 -14.71
C TYR A 879 -3.73 20.46 -14.67
N GLU A 880 -3.62 21.76 -14.94
CA GLU A 880 -4.77 22.66 -15.18
C GLU A 880 -4.80 22.94 -16.69
N GLY A 881 -5.77 22.36 -17.40
CA GLY A 881 -5.73 22.28 -18.86
C GLY A 881 -4.47 21.55 -19.33
N THR A 882 -3.60 22.24 -20.07
CA THR A 882 -2.33 21.67 -20.60
C THR A 882 -1.12 21.93 -19.69
N GLU A 883 -1.24 22.80 -18.68
CA GLU A 883 -0.12 23.24 -17.86
C GLU A 883 0.05 22.35 -16.62
N LEU A 884 1.25 21.81 -16.42
CA LEU A 884 1.62 21.13 -15.17
C LEU A 884 1.64 22.15 -14.03
N VAL A 885 0.68 22.05 -13.12
CA VAL A 885 0.55 22.96 -11.97
C VAL A 885 1.29 22.43 -10.76
N ALA A 886 1.18 21.14 -10.44
CA ALA A 886 1.85 20.54 -9.28
C ALA A 886 2.54 19.22 -9.64
N ASP A 887 3.67 18.96 -8.98
CA ASP A 887 4.41 17.71 -9.09
C ASP A 887 4.98 17.40 -7.70
N SER A 888 4.67 16.21 -7.19
CA SER A 888 5.23 15.77 -5.91
C SER A 888 6.74 15.57 -5.94
N GLY A 889 7.30 15.37 -7.15
CA GLY A 889 8.59 14.73 -7.31
C GLY A 889 8.55 13.27 -6.85
N VAL A 890 9.73 12.65 -6.78
CA VAL A 890 9.87 11.28 -6.28
C VAL A 890 9.68 11.29 -4.77
N THR A 891 8.60 10.65 -4.31
CA THR A 891 8.33 10.38 -2.90
C THR A 891 8.57 8.89 -2.67
N ILE A 892 9.27 8.54 -1.58
CA ILE A 892 9.51 7.13 -1.24
C ILE A 892 8.75 6.81 0.04
N ASP A 893 7.84 5.85 -0.04
CA ASP A 893 7.11 5.31 1.09
C ASP A 893 6.75 3.84 0.89
N THR A 894 6.82 3.05 1.95
CA THR A 894 6.60 1.58 1.90
C THR A 894 5.55 1.13 2.93
N THR A 895 4.70 2.05 3.41
CA THR A 895 3.72 1.74 4.46
C THR A 895 2.66 0.75 3.99
N MET A 896 2.17 0.93 2.75
CA MET A 896 1.31 -0.01 2.05
C MET A 896 2.03 -0.42 0.77
N ARG A 897 2.10 -1.72 0.49
CA ARG A 897 2.86 -2.26 -0.65
C ARG A 897 1.96 -2.78 -1.77
N GLY A 898 1.07 -1.91 -2.21
CA GLY A 898 0.07 -2.24 -3.23
C GLY A 898 -1.32 -2.16 -2.62
N GLY A 899 -2.31 -2.66 -3.35
CA GLY A 899 -3.71 -2.68 -2.94
C GLY A 899 -4.61 -1.98 -3.95
N ARG A 900 -5.80 -1.58 -3.48
CA ARG A 900 -6.91 -1.15 -4.31
C ARG A 900 -6.89 0.36 -4.60
N LEU A 901 -7.64 0.76 -5.63
CA LEU A 901 -7.81 2.15 -6.04
C LEU A 901 -9.20 2.67 -5.70
N GLY A 902 -9.36 3.99 -5.58
CA GLY A 902 -10.67 4.58 -5.35
C GLY A 902 -10.68 6.10 -5.36
N VAL A 903 -11.86 6.67 -5.10
CA VAL A 903 -12.08 8.11 -4.96
C VAL A 903 -12.44 8.48 -3.52
N PHE A 904 -12.15 9.72 -3.13
CA PHE A 904 -12.31 10.22 -1.76
C PHE A 904 -13.03 11.56 -1.73
N CYS A 905 -14.04 11.68 -0.88
CA CYS A 905 -14.68 12.95 -0.55
C CYS A 905 -14.74 13.16 0.96
N PHE A 906 -14.71 14.42 1.38
CA PHE A 906 -14.98 14.79 2.76
C PHE A 906 -15.59 16.20 2.80
N SER A 907 -16.89 16.25 3.09
CA SER A 907 -17.68 17.49 3.25
C SER A 907 -17.80 18.35 1.98
N GLN A 908 -17.65 17.76 0.79
CA GLN A 908 -17.78 18.46 -0.50
C GLN A 908 -18.79 17.74 -1.39
N GLU A 909 -19.69 18.50 -2.01
CA GLU A 909 -20.73 18.02 -2.93
C GLU A 909 -20.39 18.30 -4.40
N ASN A 910 -21.07 17.61 -5.32
CA ASN A 910 -21.00 17.78 -6.78
C ASN A 910 -19.57 17.64 -7.34
N ILE A 911 -18.86 16.61 -6.88
CA ILE A 911 -17.53 16.25 -7.35
C ILE A 911 -17.67 15.27 -8.50
N ILE A 912 -16.90 15.49 -9.56
CA ILE A 912 -16.82 14.63 -10.74
C ILE A 912 -15.37 14.12 -10.84
N TRP A 913 -15.22 12.81 -10.85
CA TRP A 913 -14.00 12.09 -11.24
C TRP A 913 -14.27 11.46 -12.60
N SER A 914 -13.88 12.15 -13.66
CA SER A 914 -14.19 11.79 -15.05
C SER A 914 -12.98 11.16 -15.76
N ASN A 915 -13.25 10.38 -16.80
CA ASN A 915 -12.22 9.76 -17.66
C ASN A 915 -11.12 9.06 -16.83
N LEU A 916 -11.56 8.30 -15.82
CA LEU A 916 -10.73 7.49 -14.95
C LEU A 916 -10.04 6.41 -15.77
N LYS A 917 -8.76 6.21 -15.49
CA LYS A 917 -7.96 5.19 -16.15
C LYS A 917 -6.86 4.70 -15.22
N TYR A 918 -6.79 3.40 -15.03
CA TYR A 918 -5.66 2.72 -14.40
C TYR A 918 -4.98 1.78 -15.39
N ARG A 919 -3.69 1.52 -15.17
CA ARG A 919 -2.90 0.54 -15.91
C ARG A 919 -1.93 -0.18 -14.99
N CYS A 920 -1.82 -1.49 -15.14
CA CYS A 920 -0.79 -2.27 -14.47
C CYS A 920 0.57 -1.86 -15.05
N ASN A 921 1.49 -1.49 -14.17
CA ASN A 921 2.82 -1.07 -14.59
C ASN A 921 3.83 -1.24 -13.45
N ASP A 922 4.64 -2.29 -13.55
CA ASP A 922 5.69 -2.60 -12.58
C ASP A 922 7.07 -2.06 -13.00
N THR A 923 7.16 -1.46 -14.19
CA THR A 923 8.42 -0.87 -14.65
C THR A 923 8.76 0.35 -13.81
N ILE A 924 9.90 0.29 -13.11
CA ILE A 924 10.37 1.38 -12.24
C ILE A 924 10.80 2.58 -13.11
N PRO A 925 10.27 3.79 -12.86
CA PRO A 925 10.63 4.99 -13.61
C PRO A 925 12.13 5.36 -13.55
N GLU A 926 12.69 5.86 -14.66
CA GLU A 926 14.12 6.21 -14.78
C GLU A 926 14.60 7.25 -13.74
N ASP A 927 13.72 8.18 -13.36
CA ASP A 927 14.01 9.23 -12.39
C ASP A 927 14.23 8.71 -10.96
N PHE A 928 13.78 7.48 -10.67
CA PHE A 928 14.10 6.79 -9.42
C PHE A 928 15.62 6.54 -9.28
N GLN A 929 16.28 6.11 -10.35
CA GLN A 929 17.73 5.88 -10.33
C GLN A 929 18.50 7.18 -10.11
N GLU A 930 18.06 8.27 -10.76
CA GLU A 930 18.64 9.60 -10.55
C GLU A 930 18.43 10.09 -9.11
N PHE A 931 17.26 9.82 -8.52
CA PHE A 931 16.97 10.17 -7.13
C PHE A 931 17.81 9.37 -6.14
N SER A 932 17.88 8.05 -6.29
CA SER A 932 18.66 7.14 -5.42
C SER A 932 20.15 7.47 -5.44
N THR A 933 20.72 7.75 -6.62
CA THR A 933 22.13 8.14 -6.75
C THR A 933 22.45 9.49 -6.10
N GLN A 934 21.52 10.44 -6.11
CA GLN A 934 21.70 11.75 -5.45
C GLN A 934 21.58 11.68 -3.93
N HIS A 935 20.75 10.77 -3.41
CA HIS A 935 20.45 10.68 -1.97
C HIS A 935 21.20 9.54 -1.25
N GLY A 936 22.06 8.80 -1.96
CA GLY A 936 22.92 7.79 -1.36
C GLY A 936 22.16 6.56 -0.87
N ALA A 937 21.00 6.27 -1.46
CA ALA A 937 20.37 4.96 -1.32
C ALA A 937 21.17 4.00 -2.19
N ASP A 938 22.08 3.24 -1.57
CA ASP A 938 22.68 2.08 -2.23
C ASP A 938 21.54 1.24 -2.79
N SER A 939 21.61 0.96 -4.09
CA SER A 939 20.79 0.00 -4.80
C SER A 939 20.62 -1.26 -3.95
N LEU A 940 19.40 -1.46 -3.45
CA LEU A 940 18.94 -2.74 -2.91
C LEU A 940 18.62 -3.66 -4.08
#